data_AF-A0A6J4QR47-F1
#
_entry.id   AF-A0A6J4QR47-F1
#
_cell.length_a   1.000
_cell.length_b   1.000
_cell.length_c   1.000
_cell.angle_alpha   90.00
_cell.angle_beta   90.00
_cell.angle_gamma   90.00
#
_symmetry.space_group_name_H-M   'P 1'
#
loop_
_entity.id
_entity.type
_entity.pdbx_description
1 polymer ?
#
loop_
_entity_poly.entity_id
_entity_poly.type
_entity_poly.pdbx_seq_one_letter_code
_entity_poly.pdbx_strand_id
1 'polypeptide(L)'
;MTKKRTKDDMTGGNAEYRDPLLQFEEHMRAADDLIESFEGEVAELRRDLEEARGALQVAQKEMAARGRALEGLSTEDLSRAAAQEEMRKLRAEISAVRQQNADEQLRMSNKHIADMDALRRDLEEQRRAEVAAAESESKIGALREEFRKERTALEERHESEIEELKQASEQWEEQLRQGYRELEERHSTQLEKLRGEHRSEVEALRAEVEELRGRHHAEVERLHAEAEREKIELERALREELGRRREEEQRTLRGQHAAELQVLRSAAASRELQLQKELQEMAEAHRVEVQQLRIEMEKAAAEAEERRKKDVREIKSLAEGRERELRRAQAIHIGEEKEAAERRIVALKAQREADVNSLRERNAEEMAKVRRDLEARLAAAEERHNSEVAQLNESLEDATRQESEARLHAKPPERGQNGEMDTAAEVLERRLAESEAERARLEEQTTEMRDALKEARATHDEPRETLEPSAREGSDGREQDDSSPVRMINRDLERRLTEEEKARVMAEERAQELASQLRETEEESRRLEQELERAMENLQRSLNPEQRLRAGLALFNGSDHTRTVSSISKALGLPKVHVSPDGGPVSPIKKPVITFIWGDMAWRRYVSDPTDGVEEPRVYLIGTGDDPSDIHRPDLVPNARMDARGRLILGVQAF
;
A
#
# COMPACT_ATOMS: atom_id res chain seq x y z
N MET A 1 -29.99 -97.61 193.14
CA MET A 1 -31.32 -97.41 193.78
C MET A 1 -32.29 -98.38 193.11
N THR A 2 -33.28 -99.03 193.74
CA THR A 2 -33.78 -99.10 195.14
C THR A 2 -34.62 -100.40 195.28
N LYS A 3 -35.22 -100.84 196.40
CA LYS A 3 -35.61 -100.21 197.68
C LYS A 3 -35.71 -101.27 198.81
N LYS A 4 -35.78 -100.79 200.06
CA LYS A 4 -36.55 -101.28 201.24
C LYS A 4 -37.70 -102.31 200.97
N ARG A 5 -38.13 -103.23 201.88
CA ARG A 5 -37.70 -103.66 203.27
C ARG A 5 -38.70 -104.71 203.90
N THR A 6 -38.27 -105.57 204.86
CA THR A 6 -39.02 -106.11 206.07
C THR A 6 -40.32 -106.97 205.92
N LYS A 7 -40.82 -107.83 206.86
CA LYS A 7 -40.35 -108.56 208.11
C LYS A 7 -41.54 -109.41 208.72
N ASP A 8 -41.29 -110.31 209.69
CA ASP A 8 -42.17 -110.81 210.82
C ASP A 8 -43.29 -111.89 210.63
N ASP A 9 -43.67 -112.74 211.64
CA ASP A 9 -42.97 -113.33 212.84
C ASP A 9 -43.78 -114.44 213.64
N MET A 10 -43.10 -115.17 214.56
CA MET A 10 -43.53 -115.90 215.81
C MET A 10 -44.19 -117.33 215.88
N THR A 11 -45.03 -117.62 216.91
CA THR A 11 -44.98 -118.85 217.81
C THR A 11 -46.32 -119.23 218.51
N GLY A 12 -46.56 -120.37 219.24
CA GLY A 12 -45.81 -121.62 219.55
C GLY A 12 -45.75 -122.08 221.05
N GLY A 13 -46.24 -123.29 221.47
CA GLY A 13 -45.91 -123.96 222.78
C GLY A 13 -46.93 -124.91 223.50
N ASN A 14 -46.40 -125.83 224.36
CA ASN A 14 -47.00 -126.61 225.53
C ASN A 14 -48.16 -127.65 225.35
N ALA A 15 -48.45 -128.63 226.25
CA ALA A 15 -47.69 -129.41 227.29
C ALA A 15 -48.55 -130.54 227.98
N GLU A 16 -47.92 -131.46 228.75
CA GLU A 16 -48.44 -132.39 229.83
C GLU A 16 -49.39 -133.59 229.48
N TYR A 17 -49.04 -134.87 229.80
CA TYR A 17 -49.27 -135.71 231.03
C TYR A 17 -50.73 -136.24 231.23
N ARG A 18 -51.04 -137.49 231.66
CA ARG A 18 -50.31 -138.75 231.94
C ARG A 18 -51.29 -139.90 232.39
N ASP A 19 -51.20 -141.12 231.86
CA ASP A 19 -51.52 -142.42 232.55
C ASP A 19 -50.87 -143.64 231.83
N PRO A 20 -50.48 -144.77 232.48
CA PRO A 20 -49.49 -145.70 231.89
C PRO A 20 -49.92 -147.13 231.50
N LEU A 21 -51.22 -147.50 231.53
CA LEU A 21 -51.65 -148.87 231.12
C LEU A 21 -52.64 -148.92 229.95
N LEU A 22 -53.41 -147.85 229.71
CA LEU A 22 -54.07 -147.62 228.42
C LEU A 22 -53.06 -147.31 227.30
N GLN A 23 -51.86 -146.83 227.69
CA GLN A 23 -50.76 -146.48 226.79
C GLN A 23 -50.41 -147.54 225.73
N PHE A 24 -50.63 -148.84 225.95
CA PHE A 24 -50.30 -149.84 224.93
C PHE A 24 -51.37 -149.96 223.82
N GLU A 25 -52.66 -149.81 224.15
CA GLU A 25 -53.72 -149.73 223.13
C GLU A 25 -53.73 -148.35 222.44
N GLU A 26 -53.43 -147.29 223.21
CA GLU A 26 -53.19 -145.95 222.65
C GLU A 26 -51.94 -145.90 221.79
N HIS A 27 -50.86 -146.63 222.08
CA HIS A 27 -49.68 -146.71 221.20
C HIS A 27 -49.93 -147.49 219.91
N MET A 28 -50.85 -148.46 219.90
CA MET A 28 -51.26 -149.12 218.65
C MET A 28 -52.09 -148.15 217.78
N ARG A 29 -53.04 -147.41 218.37
CA ARG A 29 -53.76 -146.35 217.62
C ARG A 29 -52.85 -145.22 217.17
N ALA A 30 -51.97 -144.73 218.05
CA ALA A 30 -51.02 -143.68 217.72
C ALA A 30 -49.96 -144.12 216.68
N ALA A 31 -49.81 -145.42 216.40
CA ALA A 31 -49.02 -145.91 215.27
C ALA A 31 -49.80 -145.81 213.95
N ASP A 32 -51.09 -146.13 213.93
CA ASP A 32 -51.97 -145.93 212.77
C ASP A 32 -52.20 -144.43 212.50
N ASP A 33 -52.42 -143.61 213.54
CA ASP A 33 -52.55 -142.15 213.44
C ASP A 33 -51.25 -141.49 212.93
N LEU A 34 -50.07 -142.05 213.26
CA LEU A 34 -48.78 -141.62 212.69
C LEU A 34 -48.64 -141.96 211.21
N ILE A 35 -49.25 -143.06 210.74
CA ILE A 35 -49.26 -143.43 209.33
C ILE A 35 -50.17 -142.48 208.55
N GLU A 36 -51.40 -142.18 209.03
CA GLU A 36 -52.24 -141.16 208.40
C GLU A 36 -51.59 -139.76 208.43
N SER A 37 -50.86 -139.40 209.51
CA SER A 37 -50.10 -138.15 209.56
C SER A 37 -49.03 -138.07 208.46
N PHE A 38 -48.28 -139.16 208.21
CA PHE A 38 -47.28 -139.17 207.14
C PHE A 38 -47.90 -139.20 205.73
N GLU A 39 -49.05 -139.84 205.55
CA GLU A 39 -49.77 -139.76 204.27
C GLU A 39 -50.30 -138.33 204.00
N GLY A 40 -50.67 -137.59 205.06
CA GLY A 40 -50.96 -136.15 205.01
C GLY A 40 -49.77 -135.30 204.54
N GLU A 41 -48.62 -135.41 205.22
CA GLU A 41 -47.40 -134.65 204.86
C GLU A 41 -46.89 -135.00 203.43
N VAL A 42 -47.00 -136.27 203.03
CA VAL A 42 -46.66 -136.71 201.66
C VAL A 42 -47.65 -136.16 200.62
N ALA A 43 -48.90 -135.90 200.99
CA ALA A 43 -49.87 -135.24 200.11
C ALA A 43 -49.58 -133.73 199.93
N GLU A 44 -49.14 -133.04 200.98
CA GLU A 44 -48.70 -131.63 200.87
C GLU A 44 -47.40 -131.50 200.07
N LEU A 45 -46.38 -132.32 200.36
CA LEU A 45 -45.13 -132.35 199.58
C LEU A 45 -45.34 -132.65 198.08
N ARG A 46 -46.39 -133.40 197.72
CA ARG A 46 -46.78 -133.61 196.32
C ARG A 46 -47.43 -132.36 195.71
N ARG A 47 -48.25 -131.63 196.46
CA ARG A 47 -48.89 -130.38 196.00
C ARG A 47 -47.85 -129.29 195.77
N ASP A 48 -46.89 -129.13 196.68
CA ASP A 48 -45.77 -128.19 196.55
C ASP A 48 -44.90 -128.51 195.32
N LEU A 49 -44.66 -129.80 195.04
CA LEU A 49 -43.97 -130.26 193.84
C LEU A 49 -44.72 -129.94 192.55
N GLU A 50 -46.05 -130.01 192.54
CA GLU A 50 -46.86 -129.61 191.37
C GLU A 50 -46.88 -128.09 191.18
N GLU A 51 -46.94 -127.30 192.25
CA GLU A 51 -46.90 -125.83 192.17
C GLU A 51 -45.53 -125.33 191.70
N ALA A 52 -44.44 -125.89 192.22
CA ALA A 52 -43.08 -125.64 191.73
C ALA A 52 -42.90 -126.03 190.25
N ARG A 53 -43.54 -127.12 189.81
CA ARG A 53 -43.53 -127.56 188.40
C ARG A 53 -44.34 -126.61 187.49
N GLY A 54 -45.41 -126.01 188.02
CA GLY A 54 -46.16 -124.93 187.36
C GLY A 54 -45.30 -123.69 187.15
N ALA A 55 -44.62 -123.20 188.19
CA ALA A 55 -43.72 -122.04 188.11
C ALA A 55 -42.60 -122.23 187.06
N LEU A 56 -42.04 -123.44 186.96
CA LEU A 56 -40.97 -123.76 186.00
C LEU A 56 -41.45 -123.71 184.54
N GLN A 57 -42.71 -124.10 184.26
CA GLN A 57 -43.30 -123.92 182.92
C GLN A 57 -43.54 -122.45 182.54
N VAL A 58 -43.84 -121.58 183.51
CA VAL A 58 -43.97 -120.13 183.26
C VAL A 58 -42.62 -119.53 182.86
N ALA A 59 -41.56 -119.86 183.61
CA ALA A 59 -40.20 -119.41 183.30
C ALA A 59 -39.71 -119.87 181.91
N GLN A 60 -40.02 -121.12 181.51
CA GLN A 60 -39.69 -121.62 180.17
C GLN A 60 -40.43 -120.86 179.05
N LYS A 61 -41.69 -120.47 179.26
CA LYS A 61 -42.46 -119.66 178.29
C LYS A 61 -41.90 -118.25 178.15
N GLU A 62 -41.42 -117.62 179.22
CA GLU A 62 -40.80 -116.29 179.14
C GLU A 62 -39.44 -116.33 178.40
N MET A 63 -38.62 -117.35 178.65
CA MET A 63 -37.38 -117.60 177.90
C MET A 63 -37.64 -117.77 176.39
N ALA A 64 -38.69 -118.54 176.03
CA ALA A 64 -39.12 -118.74 174.64
C ALA A 64 -39.77 -117.50 173.98
N ALA A 65 -40.09 -116.46 174.77
CA ALA A 65 -40.48 -115.14 174.26
C ALA A 65 -39.24 -114.26 174.02
N ARG A 66 -38.27 -114.24 174.96
CA ARG A 66 -37.04 -113.45 174.82
C ARG A 66 -36.14 -113.89 173.67
N GLY A 67 -36.06 -115.19 173.37
CA GLY A 67 -35.31 -115.68 172.21
C GLY A 67 -35.77 -115.05 170.88
N ARG A 68 -37.08 -115.08 170.61
CA ARG A 68 -37.68 -114.53 169.38
C ARG A 68 -37.63 -113.00 169.28
N ALA A 69 -37.43 -112.30 170.39
CA ALA A 69 -37.21 -110.85 170.38
C ALA A 69 -35.79 -110.44 169.94
N LEU A 70 -34.80 -111.33 170.08
CA LEU A 70 -33.41 -111.05 169.70
C LEU A 70 -33.11 -111.38 168.23
N GLU A 71 -33.74 -112.40 167.66
CA GLU A 71 -33.55 -112.76 166.25
C GLU A 71 -34.06 -111.67 165.29
N GLY A 72 -35.17 -111.00 165.63
CA GLY A 72 -35.72 -109.90 164.82
C GLY A 72 -34.78 -108.68 164.69
N LEU A 73 -34.04 -108.35 165.76
CA LEU A 73 -33.06 -107.25 165.73
C LEU A 73 -31.92 -107.53 164.74
N SER A 74 -31.49 -108.78 164.60
CA SER A 74 -30.45 -109.16 163.64
C SER A 74 -30.86 -108.99 162.17
N THR A 75 -32.16 -108.94 161.87
CA THR A 75 -32.65 -108.73 160.49
C THR A 75 -32.81 -107.25 160.11
N GLU A 76 -33.13 -106.37 161.06
CA GLU A 76 -33.25 -104.93 160.77
C GLU A 76 -31.90 -104.31 160.40
N ASP A 77 -30.84 -104.60 161.17
CA ASP A 77 -29.53 -103.96 160.94
C ASP A 77 -28.85 -104.40 159.64
N LEU A 78 -29.12 -105.64 159.17
CA LEU A 78 -28.71 -106.07 157.82
C LEU A 78 -29.41 -105.26 156.71
N SER A 79 -30.71 -104.99 156.86
CA SER A 79 -31.44 -104.15 155.89
C SER A 79 -30.96 -102.69 155.90
N ARG A 80 -30.62 -102.14 157.07
CA ARG A 80 -30.01 -100.80 157.20
C ARG A 80 -28.62 -100.75 156.58
N ALA A 81 -27.80 -101.79 156.75
CA ALA A 81 -26.48 -101.88 156.14
C ALA A 81 -26.55 -101.84 154.61
N ALA A 82 -27.43 -102.66 154.01
CA ALA A 82 -27.67 -102.68 152.56
C ALA A 82 -28.13 -101.31 152.03
N ALA A 83 -29.13 -100.69 152.66
CA ALA A 83 -29.63 -99.36 152.28
C ALA A 83 -28.57 -98.25 152.41
N GLN A 84 -27.67 -98.35 153.39
CA GLN A 84 -26.52 -97.43 153.50
C GLN A 84 -25.46 -97.69 152.43
N GLU A 85 -25.29 -98.92 151.96
CA GLU A 85 -24.37 -99.24 150.86
C GLU A 85 -24.91 -98.74 149.52
N GLU A 86 -26.20 -98.91 149.24
CA GLU A 86 -26.84 -98.30 148.07
C GLU A 86 -26.81 -96.78 148.12
N MET A 87 -27.06 -96.15 149.27
CA MET A 87 -26.86 -94.70 149.40
C MET A 87 -25.40 -94.26 149.24
N ARG A 88 -24.41 -95.12 149.48
CA ARG A 88 -23.00 -94.84 149.14
C ARG A 88 -22.76 -94.97 147.63
N LYS A 89 -23.29 -96.01 146.98
CA LYS A 89 -23.22 -96.21 145.51
C LYS A 89 -23.88 -95.06 144.76
N LEU A 90 -25.13 -94.73 145.07
CA LEU A 90 -25.84 -93.59 144.48
C LEU A 90 -25.14 -92.25 144.73
N ARG A 91 -24.48 -92.04 145.88
CA ARG A 91 -23.66 -90.83 146.11
C ARG A 91 -22.38 -90.83 145.28
N ALA A 92 -21.73 -91.99 145.12
CA ALA A 92 -20.56 -92.13 144.25
C ALA A 92 -20.94 -91.89 142.78
N GLU A 93 -22.03 -92.48 142.31
CA GLU A 93 -22.60 -92.27 140.96
C GLU A 93 -22.99 -90.81 140.73
N ILE A 94 -23.70 -90.16 141.67
CA ILE A 94 -24.01 -88.72 141.59
C ILE A 94 -22.73 -87.88 141.57
N SER A 95 -21.68 -88.26 142.29
CA SER A 95 -20.38 -87.55 142.23
C SER A 95 -19.66 -87.77 140.90
N ALA A 96 -19.68 -88.99 140.34
CA ALA A 96 -19.09 -89.33 139.07
C ALA A 96 -19.83 -88.63 137.90
N VAL A 97 -21.16 -88.63 137.91
CA VAL A 97 -21.98 -87.90 136.91
C VAL A 97 -21.78 -86.40 137.02
N ARG A 98 -21.64 -85.84 138.24
CA ARG A 98 -21.28 -84.42 138.42
C ARG A 98 -19.89 -84.10 137.90
N GLN A 99 -18.92 -84.98 138.12
CA GLN A 99 -17.56 -84.80 137.62
C GLN A 99 -17.50 -84.94 136.10
N GLN A 100 -18.12 -85.97 135.52
CA GLN A 100 -18.24 -86.11 134.06
C GLN A 100 -18.94 -84.90 133.43
N ASN A 101 -20.02 -84.38 134.02
CA ASN A 101 -20.71 -83.19 133.52
C ASN A 101 -19.81 -81.93 133.65
N ALA A 102 -19.03 -81.79 134.72
CA ALA A 102 -18.05 -80.73 134.85
C ALA A 102 -16.91 -80.86 133.81
N ASP A 103 -16.40 -82.07 133.57
CA ASP A 103 -15.36 -82.35 132.58
C ASP A 103 -15.88 -82.17 131.14
N GLU A 104 -17.15 -82.50 130.86
CA GLU A 104 -17.82 -82.22 129.58
C GLU A 104 -18.09 -80.72 129.40
N GLN A 105 -18.51 -79.99 130.44
CA GLN A 105 -18.64 -78.53 130.40
C GLN A 105 -17.29 -77.85 130.18
N LEU A 106 -16.22 -78.29 130.85
CA LEU A 106 -14.86 -77.81 130.63
C LEU A 106 -14.38 -78.17 129.22
N ARG A 107 -14.64 -79.38 128.72
CA ARG A 107 -14.30 -79.78 127.35
C ARG A 107 -15.03 -78.96 126.29
N MET A 108 -16.32 -78.69 126.48
CA MET A 108 -17.12 -77.86 125.57
C MET A 108 -16.73 -76.39 125.65
N SER A 109 -16.42 -75.88 126.84
CA SER A 109 -15.89 -74.52 127.04
C SER A 109 -14.52 -74.35 126.39
N ASN A 110 -13.58 -75.25 126.66
CA ASN A 110 -12.25 -75.24 126.03
C ASN A 110 -12.33 -75.40 124.50
N LYS A 111 -13.27 -76.22 123.99
CA LYS A 111 -13.52 -76.29 122.54
C LYS A 111 -14.07 -74.96 122.01
N HIS A 112 -15.06 -74.36 122.67
CA HIS A 112 -15.62 -73.07 122.25
C HIS A 112 -14.57 -71.95 122.28
N ILE A 113 -13.66 -71.95 123.25
CA ILE A 113 -12.51 -71.04 123.31
C ILE A 113 -11.58 -71.27 122.12
N ALA A 114 -11.19 -72.52 121.85
CA ALA A 114 -10.32 -72.86 120.73
C ALA A 114 -10.94 -72.53 119.35
N ASP A 115 -12.23 -72.82 119.17
CA ASP A 115 -13.01 -72.48 117.98
C ASP A 115 -13.13 -70.95 117.79
N MET A 116 -13.33 -70.20 118.87
CA MET A 116 -13.37 -68.72 118.82
C MET A 116 -12.01 -68.09 118.54
N ASP A 117 -10.92 -68.64 119.09
CA ASP A 117 -9.57 -68.17 118.81
C ASP A 117 -9.08 -68.59 117.42
N ALA A 118 -9.63 -69.68 116.84
CA ALA A 118 -9.48 -69.98 115.42
C ALA A 118 -10.19 -68.93 114.57
N LEU A 119 -11.50 -68.69 114.78
CA LEU A 119 -12.25 -67.67 114.04
C LEU A 119 -11.64 -66.26 114.17
N ARG A 120 -11.02 -65.92 115.30
CA ARG A 120 -10.25 -64.67 115.47
C ARG A 120 -9.01 -64.63 114.59
N ARG A 121 -8.23 -65.72 114.54
CA ARG A 121 -7.05 -65.83 113.66
C ARG A 121 -7.46 -65.77 112.19
N ASP A 122 -8.51 -66.48 111.79
CA ASP A 122 -9.04 -66.46 110.43
C ASP A 122 -9.51 -65.04 110.02
N LEU A 123 -10.21 -64.32 110.91
CA LEU A 123 -10.62 -62.93 110.70
C LEU A 123 -9.45 -61.93 110.69
N GLU A 124 -8.40 -62.17 111.47
CA GLU A 124 -7.17 -61.36 111.41
C GLU A 124 -6.38 -61.63 110.13
N GLU A 125 -6.31 -62.87 109.66
CA GLU A 125 -5.67 -63.23 108.39
C GLU A 125 -6.46 -62.69 107.19
N GLN A 126 -7.79 -62.76 107.21
CA GLN A 126 -8.65 -62.07 106.23
C GLN A 126 -8.40 -60.57 106.21
N ARG A 127 -8.38 -59.89 107.37
CA ARG A 127 -8.08 -58.45 107.44
C ARG A 127 -6.67 -58.10 106.96
N ARG A 128 -5.67 -58.94 107.25
CA ARG A 128 -4.30 -58.76 106.72
C ARG A 128 -4.27 -58.94 105.20
N ALA A 129 -5.02 -59.89 104.66
CA ALA A 129 -5.16 -60.09 103.22
C ALA A 129 -5.93 -58.93 102.54
N GLU A 130 -7.00 -58.41 103.15
CA GLU A 130 -7.74 -57.23 102.68
C GLU A 130 -6.87 -55.96 102.68
N VAL A 131 -6.09 -55.73 103.74
CA VAL A 131 -5.15 -54.61 103.82
C VAL A 131 -4.01 -54.76 102.80
N ALA A 132 -3.44 -55.96 102.65
CA ALA A 132 -2.43 -56.22 101.63
C ALA A 132 -2.98 -56.08 100.19
N ALA A 133 -4.23 -56.47 99.96
CA ALA A 133 -4.93 -56.26 98.70
C ALA A 133 -5.14 -54.77 98.42
N ALA A 134 -5.68 -54.01 99.38
CA ALA A 134 -5.86 -52.56 99.27
C ALA A 134 -4.53 -51.80 99.08
N GLU A 135 -3.46 -52.22 99.74
CA GLU A 135 -2.10 -51.74 99.47
C GLU A 135 -1.64 -52.06 98.04
N SER A 136 -1.94 -53.26 97.53
CA SER A 136 -1.58 -53.65 96.16
C SER A 136 -2.39 -52.88 95.11
N GLU A 137 -3.68 -52.65 95.35
CA GLU A 137 -4.54 -51.82 94.50
C GLU A 137 -4.09 -50.34 94.51
N SER A 138 -3.67 -49.82 95.68
CA SER A 138 -3.07 -48.50 95.80
C SER A 138 -1.76 -48.39 95.00
N LYS A 139 -0.88 -49.39 95.08
CA LYS A 139 0.37 -49.46 94.29
C LYS A 139 0.10 -49.58 92.79
N ILE A 140 -0.91 -50.38 92.39
CA ILE A 140 -1.37 -50.48 90.99
C ILE A 140 -2.01 -49.15 90.51
N GLY A 141 -2.72 -48.44 91.40
CA GLY A 141 -3.28 -47.12 91.13
C GLY A 141 -2.19 -46.08 90.90
N ALA A 142 -1.17 -46.03 91.76
CA ALA A 142 -0.01 -45.16 91.61
C ALA A 142 0.74 -45.44 90.28
N LEU A 143 1.06 -46.69 89.98
CA LEU A 143 1.69 -47.08 88.71
C LEU A 143 0.83 -46.72 87.48
N ARG A 144 -0.50 -46.85 87.56
CA ARG A 144 -1.40 -46.41 86.48
C ARG A 144 -1.42 -44.90 86.29
N GLU A 145 -1.28 -44.12 87.36
CA GLU A 145 -1.13 -42.66 87.28
C GLU A 145 0.26 -42.24 86.77
N GLU A 146 1.31 -42.98 87.10
CA GLU A 146 2.66 -42.76 86.53
C GLU A 146 2.67 -43.08 85.03
N PHE A 147 2.17 -44.25 84.59
CA PHE A 147 2.03 -44.57 83.18
C PHE A 147 1.12 -43.59 82.41
N ARG A 148 0.10 -42.99 83.06
CA ARG A 148 -0.70 -41.91 82.45
C ARG A 148 0.15 -40.66 82.22
N LYS A 149 0.93 -40.22 83.22
CA LYS A 149 1.78 -39.03 83.13
C LYS A 149 2.95 -39.22 82.16
N GLU A 150 3.57 -40.40 82.15
CA GLU A 150 4.60 -40.76 81.17
C GLU A 150 4.02 -40.76 79.75
N ARG A 151 2.81 -41.32 79.58
CA ARG A 151 2.12 -41.29 78.29
C ARG A 151 1.80 -39.86 77.85
N THR A 152 1.19 -39.02 78.69
CA THR A 152 0.87 -37.63 78.30
C THR A 152 2.13 -36.83 78.02
N ALA A 153 3.19 -36.98 78.83
CA ALA A 153 4.47 -36.31 78.58
C ALA A 153 5.22 -36.81 77.33
N LEU A 154 4.90 -38.02 76.84
CA LEU A 154 5.41 -38.56 75.58
C LEU A 154 4.54 -38.13 74.39
N GLU A 155 3.22 -38.04 74.57
CA GLU A 155 2.29 -37.46 73.59
C GLU A 155 2.59 -35.97 73.38
N GLU A 156 2.77 -35.19 74.45
CA GLU A 156 3.22 -33.78 74.41
C GLU A 156 4.58 -33.61 73.69
N ARG A 157 5.54 -34.52 73.92
CA ARG A 157 6.83 -34.50 73.21
C ARG A 157 6.67 -34.80 71.74
N HIS A 158 5.96 -35.86 71.37
CA HIS A 158 5.70 -36.19 69.98
C HIS A 158 4.93 -35.07 69.25
N GLU A 159 3.98 -34.40 69.91
CA GLU A 159 3.32 -33.22 69.36
C GLU A 159 4.33 -32.06 69.14
N SER A 160 5.22 -31.79 70.11
CA SER A 160 6.27 -30.77 69.93
C SER A 160 7.26 -31.11 68.81
N GLU A 161 7.71 -32.36 68.70
CA GLU A 161 8.60 -32.84 67.63
C GLU A 161 7.91 -32.75 66.26
N ILE A 162 6.59 -33.02 66.18
CA ILE A 162 5.80 -32.87 64.96
C ILE A 162 5.66 -31.39 64.57
N GLU A 163 5.43 -30.48 65.51
CA GLU A 163 5.39 -29.03 65.21
C GLU A 163 6.76 -28.45 64.85
N GLU A 164 7.85 -28.92 65.46
CA GLU A 164 9.22 -28.56 65.05
C GLU A 164 9.51 -29.05 63.62
N LEU A 165 9.13 -30.28 63.28
CA LEU A 165 9.28 -30.83 61.92
C LEU A 165 8.41 -30.09 60.90
N LYS A 166 7.18 -29.69 61.25
CA LYS A 166 6.32 -28.84 60.40
C LYS A 166 6.98 -27.49 60.14
N GLN A 167 7.38 -26.76 61.20
CA GLN A 167 8.02 -25.45 61.07
C GLN A 167 9.33 -25.54 60.27
N ALA A 168 10.12 -26.60 60.46
CA ALA A 168 11.30 -26.86 59.63
C ALA A 168 10.92 -27.09 58.16
N SER A 169 9.87 -27.87 57.86
CA SER A 169 9.41 -28.10 56.49
C SER A 169 8.87 -26.83 55.81
N GLU A 170 8.14 -25.99 56.53
CA GLU A 170 7.67 -24.69 56.03
C GLU A 170 8.83 -23.73 55.75
N GLN A 171 9.87 -23.73 56.59
CA GLN A 171 11.10 -22.97 56.37
C GLN A 171 11.88 -23.48 55.14
N TRP A 172 11.97 -24.80 54.94
CA TRP A 172 12.58 -25.37 53.73
C TRP A 172 11.76 -25.07 52.47
N GLU A 173 10.42 -25.10 52.54
CA GLU A 173 9.56 -24.69 51.42
C GLU A 173 9.74 -23.20 51.08
N GLU A 174 9.78 -22.30 52.06
CA GLU A 174 9.94 -20.88 51.77
C GLU A 174 11.38 -20.54 51.32
N GLN A 175 12.40 -21.24 51.81
CA GLN A 175 13.77 -21.18 51.25
C GLN A 175 13.81 -21.65 49.79
N LEU A 176 13.13 -22.75 49.45
CA LEU A 176 13.02 -23.22 48.06
C LEU A 176 12.30 -22.20 47.18
N ARG A 177 11.17 -21.64 47.65
CA ARG A 177 10.43 -20.59 46.92
C ARG A 177 11.28 -19.32 46.73
N GLN A 178 12.07 -18.92 47.73
CA GLN A 178 13.02 -17.80 47.61
C GLN A 178 14.12 -18.12 46.58
N GLY A 179 14.70 -19.32 46.62
CA GLY A 179 15.68 -19.78 45.62
C GLY A 179 15.13 -19.83 44.20
N TYR A 180 13.86 -20.21 44.02
CA TYR A 180 13.18 -20.13 42.73
C TYR A 180 12.95 -18.68 42.27
N ARG A 181 12.48 -17.78 43.15
CA ARG A 181 12.33 -16.34 42.82
C ARG A 181 13.68 -15.73 42.40
N GLU A 182 14.75 -15.99 43.14
CA GLU A 182 16.09 -15.52 42.78
C GLU A 182 16.56 -16.08 41.44
N LEU A 183 16.24 -17.34 41.13
CA LEU A 183 16.58 -17.96 39.84
C LEU A 183 15.78 -17.34 38.68
N GLU A 184 14.49 -17.07 38.90
CA GLU A 184 13.61 -16.37 37.94
C GLU A 184 14.08 -14.93 37.70
N GLU A 185 14.46 -14.18 38.74
CA GLU A 185 15.03 -12.83 38.62
C GLU A 185 16.37 -12.84 37.86
N ARG A 186 17.26 -13.80 38.15
CA ARG A 186 18.53 -13.97 37.41
C ARG A 186 18.30 -14.33 35.94
N HIS A 187 17.35 -15.20 35.64
CA HIS A 187 16.99 -15.52 34.25
C HIS A 187 16.29 -14.34 33.55
N SER A 188 15.42 -13.60 34.24
CA SER A 188 14.75 -12.41 33.68
C SER A 188 15.77 -11.33 33.32
N THR A 189 16.68 -11.01 34.24
CA THR A 189 17.75 -10.01 33.99
C THR A 189 18.74 -10.45 32.91
N GLN A 190 19.05 -11.76 32.80
CA GLN A 190 19.81 -12.30 31.67
C GLN A 190 19.05 -12.17 30.33
N LEU A 191 17.76 -12.47 30.31
CA LEU A 191 16.93 -12.33 29.11
C LEU A 191 16.74 -10.87 28.70
N GLU A 192 16.59 -9.95 29.65
CA GLU A 192 16.56 -8.51 29.39
C GLU A 192 17.89 -8.00 28.85
N LYS A 193 19.02 -8.45 29.42
CA LYS A 193 20.36 -8.15 28.90
C LYS A 193 20.51 -8.62 27.45
N LEU A 194 20.22 -9.90 27.16
CA LEU A 194 20.30 -10.46 25.79
C LEU A 194 19.34 -9.76 24.82
N ARG A 195 18.14 -9.38 25.26
CA ARG A 195 17.20 -8.56 24.47
C ARG A 195 17.71 -7.14 24.22
N GLY A 196 18.50 -6.58 25.13
CA GLY A 196 19.21 -5.32 24.95
C GLY A 196 20.34 -5.45 23.93
N GLU A 197 21.22 -6.44 24.09
CA GLU A 197 22.35 -6.73 23.20
C GLU A 197 21.87 -6.98 21.76
N HIS A 198 20.90 -7.88 21.54
CA HIS A 198 20.29 -8.10 20.23
C HIS A 198 19.59 -6.85 19.66
N ARG A 199 19.03 -5.96 20.50
CA ARG A 199 18.42 -4.71 20.01
C ARG A 199 19.49 -3.76 19.49
N SER A 200 20.57 -3.56 20.23
CA SER A 200 21.69 -2.72 19.81
C SER A 200 22.39 -3.27 18.56
N GLU A 201 22.50 -4.60 18.43
CA GLU A 201 22.99 -5.27 17.21
C GLU A 201 22.06 -5.00 16.01
N VAL A 202 20.74 -5.17 16.16
CA VAL A 202 19.76 -4.86 15.11
C VAL A 202 19.73 -3.37 14.75
N GLU A 203 19.94 -2.47 15.71
CA GLU A 203 20.04 -1.03 15.49
C GLU A 203 21.33 -0.66 14.75
N ALA A 204 22.46 -1.30 15.08
CA ALA A 204 23.74 -1.13 14.37
C ALA A 204 23.66 -1.64 12.92
N LEU A 205 23.14 -2.85 12.70
CA LEU A 205 22.95 -3.43 11.36
C LEU A 205 21.98 -2.59 10.51
N ARG A 206 20.96 -1.97 11.12
CA ARG A 206 20.09 -1.01 10.41
C ARG A 206 20.84 0.25 10.00
N ALA A 207 21.68 0.80 10.88
CA ALA A 207 22.51 1.96 10.55
C ALA A 207 23.49 1.66 9.41
N GLU A 208 24.13 0.49 9.40
CA GLU A 208 25.00 0.03 8.31
C GLU A 208 24.22 -0.15 7.00
N VAL A 209 23.02 -0.74 7.03
CA VAL A 209 22.16 -0.89 5.84
C VAL A 209 21.72 0.46 5.27
N GLU A 210 21.35 1.44 6.10
CA GLU A 210 21.03 2.79 5.61
C GLU A 210 22.27 3.54 5.10
N GLU A 211 23.46 3.33 5.70
CA GLU A 211 24.70 3.91 5.17
C GLU A 211 25.05 3.31 3.79
N LEU A 212 24.95 1.98 3.64
CA LEU A 212 25.15 1.29 2.36
C LEU A 212 24.13 1.75 1.30
N ARG A 213 22.86 1.93 1.68
CA ARG A 213 21.84 2.54 0.79
C ARG A 213 22.21 3.96 0.38
N GLY A 214 22.67 4.79 1.32
CA GLY A 214 23.15 6.15 1.03
C GLY A 214 24.33 6.16 0.04
N ARG A 215 25.31 5.28 0.24
CA ARG A 215 26.45 5.10 -0.67
C ARG A 215 25.99 4.66 -2.08
N HIS A 216 25.14 3.63 -2.17
CA HIS A 216 24.61 3.16 -3.46
C HIS A 216 23.74 4.21 -4.16
N HIS A 217 22.93 4.97 -3.42
CA HIS A 217 22.10 6.03 -3.99
C HIS A 217 22.97 7.15 -4.58
N ALA A 218 23.99 7.61 -3.85
CA ALA A 218 24.94 8.61 -4.34
C ALA A 218 25.76 8.11 -5.54
N GLU A 219 26.07 6.82 -5.61
CA GLU A 219 26.71 6.22 -6.79
C GLU A 219 25.78 6.17 -8.01
N VAL A 220 24.51 5.81 -7.83
CA VAL A 220 23.50 5.84 -8.90
C VAL A 220 23.25 7.28 -9.38
N GLU A 221 23.17 8.27 -8.48
CA GLU A 221 23.06 9.69 -8.88
C GLU A 221 24.30 10.17 -9.64
N ARG A 222 25.50 9.76 -9.22
CA ARG A 222 26.75 10.06 -9.94
C ARG A 222 26.73 9.48 -11.36
N LEU A 223 26.41 8.19 -11.50
CA LEU A 223 26.36 7.52 -12.80
C LEU A 223 25.27 8.12 -13.71
N HIS A 224 24.12 8.52 -13.15
CA HIS A 224 23.08 9.21 -13.90
C HIS A 224 23.51 10.62 -14.35
N ALA A 225 24.21 11.37 -13.49
CA ALA A 225 24.76 12.68 -13.82
C ALA A 225 25.94 12.61 -14.82
N GLU A 226 26.68 11.49 -14.85
CA GLU A 226 27.69 11.19 -15.87
C GLU A 226 27.00 10.87 -17.22
N ALA A 227 26.00 9.97 -17.23
CA ALA A 227 25.24 9.61 -18.44
C ALA A 227 24.47 10.80 -19.07
N GLU A 228 23.85 11.68 -18.27
CA GLU A 228 23.19 12.88 -18.80
C GLU A 228 24.20 13.90 -19.36
N ARG A 229 25.45 13.94 -18.90
CA ARG A 229 26.51 14.75 -19.52
C ARG A 229 26.90 14.19 -20.89
N GLU A 230 27.18 12.89 -20.96
CA GLU A 230 27.50 12.21 -22.24
C GLU A 230 26.39 12.42 -23.27
N LYS A 231 25.13 12.25 -22.85
CA LYS A 231 23.95 12.54 -23.67
C LYS A 231 23.89 14.00 -24.14
N ILE A 232 24.15 14.99 -23.26
CA ILE A 232 24.19 16.41 -23.64
C ILE A 232 25.34 16.70 -24.62
N GLU A 233 26.49 16.05 -24.48
CA GLU A 233 27.62 16.19 -25.39
C GLU A 233 27.35 15.54 -26.76
N LEU A 234 26.75 14.36 -26.79
CA LEU A 234 26.27 13.70 -28.01
C LEU A 234 25.18 14.52 -28.71
N GLU A 235 24.22 15.09 -27.97
CA GLU A 235 23.21 15.99 -28.53
C GLU A 235 23.84 17.27 -29.12
N ARG A 236 24.88 17.82 -28.50
CA ARG A 236 25.63 18.96 -29.05
C ARG A 236 26.37 18.59 -30.32
N ALA A 237 27.14 17.50 -30.31
CA ALA A 237 27.86 16.99 -31.47
C ALA A 237 26.92 16.73 -32.66
N LEU A 238 25.79 16.07 -32.42
CA LEU A 238 24.78 15.82 -33.45
C LEU A 238 24.16 17.12 -34.00
N ARG A 239 23.89 18.11 -33.14
CA ARG A 239 23.39 19.43 -33.58
C ARG A 239 24.45 20.19 -34.40
N GLU A 240 25.72 20.09 -34.04
CA GLU A 240 26.82 20.67 -34.83
C GLU A 240 27.00 19.97 -36.18
N GLU A 241 26.96 18.64 -36.24
CA GLU A 241 27.03 17.90 -37.50
C GLU A 241 25.85 18.20 -38.42
N LEU A 242 24.62 18.23 -37.89
CA LEU A 242 23.44 18.63 -38.66
C LEU A 242 23.52 20.11 -39.09
N GLY A 243 24.17 20.97 -38.30
CA GLY A 243 24.51 22.35 -38.69
C GLY A 243 25.48 22.38 -39.87
N ARG A 244 26.61 21.68 -39.77
CA ARG A 244 27.63 21.56 -40.84
C ARG A 244 27.03 21.00 -42.13
N ARG A 245 26.27 19.91 -42.05
CA ARG A 245 25.57 19.32 -43.22
C ARG A 245 24.62 20.34 -43.88
N ARG A 246 23.82 21.08 -43.11
CA ARG A 246 22.94 22.14 -43.64
C ARG A 246 23.70 23.32 -44.23
N GLU A 247 24.86 23.67 -43.70
CA GLU A 247 25.73 24.67 -44.30
C GLU A 247 26.38 24.19 -45.61
N GLU A 248 26.82 22.93 -45.69
CA GLU A 248 27.31 22.29 -46.91
C GLU A 248 26.21 22.25 -48.00
N GLU A 249 24.99 21.84 -47.64
CA GLU A 249 23.80 21.90 -48.49
C GLU A 249 23.51 23.33 -48.97
N GLN A 250 23.52 24.32 -48.08
CA GLN A 250 23.33 25.72 -48.49
C GLN A 250 24.46 26.25 -49.37
N ARG A 251 25.72 25.87 -49.12
CA ARG A 251 26.88 26.27 -49.94
C ARG A 251 26.80 25.65 -51.33
N THR A 252 26.41 24.38 -51.44
CA THR A 252 26.22 23.69 -52.73
C THR A 252 25.02 24.25 -53.50
N LEU A 253 23.88 24.50 -52.86
CA LEU A 253 22.72 25.16 -53.48
C LEU A 253 23.05 26.59 -53.94
N ARG A 254 23.75 27.40 -53.12
CA ARG A 254 24.22 28.74 -53.53
C ARG A 254 25.20 28.65 -54.70
N GLY A 255 26.07 27.63 -54.73
CA GLY A 255 26.98 27.36 -55.85
C GLY A 255 26.24 26.97 -57.14
N GLN A 256 25.21 26.12 -57.03
CA GLN A 256 24.34 25.77 -58.15
C GLN A 256 23.61 27.00 -58.68
N HIS A 257 22.95 27.79 -57.84
CA HIS A 257 22.28 29.02 -58.25
C HIS A 257 23.24 30.07 -58.82
N ALA A 258 24.48 30.17 -58.32
CA ALA A 258 25.50 31.03 -58.90
C ALA A 258 25.90 30.57 -60.32
N ALA A 259 26.03 29.25 -60.53
CA ALA A 259 26.30 28.67 -61.85
C ALA A 259 25.10 28.83 -62.81
N GLU A 260 23.86 28.62 -62.34
CA GLU A 260 22.64 28.88 -63.11
C GLU A 260 22.54 30.36 -63.53
N LEU A 261 22.80 31.29 -62.61
CA LEU A 261 22.85 32.72 -62.91
C LEU A 261 23.99 33.08 -63.86
N GLN A 262 25.14 32.40 -63.80
CA GLN A 262 26.23 32.57 -64.77
C GLN A 262 25.85 32.04 -66.16
N VAL A 263 25.20 30.88 -66.26
CA VAL A 263 24.66 30.34 -67.50
C VAL A 263 23.61 31.30 -68.09
N LEU A 264 22.65 31.75 -67.30
CA LEU A 264 21.62 32.71 -67.73
C LEU A 264 22.23 34.05 -68.17
N ARG A 265 23.26 34.57 -67.47
CA ARG A 265 24.02 35.77 -67.90
C ARG A 265 24.75 35.53 -69.22
N SER A 266 25.39 34.38 -69.40
CA SER A 266 26.09 34.05 -70.66
C SER A 266 25.12 33.89 -71.83
N ALA A 267 23.93 33.31 -71.60
CA ALA A 267 22.86 33.19 -72.59
C ALA A 267 22.23 34.56 -72.91
N ALA A 268 22.03 35.41 -71.91
CA ALA A 268 21.56 36.78 -72.11
C ALA A 268 22.57 37.61 -72.92
N ALA A 269 23.86 37.57 -72.58
CA ALA A 269 24.92 38.24 -73.34
C ALA A 269 25.07 37.68 -74.77
N SER A 270 24.89 36.36 -74.96
CA SER A 270 24.88 35.74 -76.28
C SER A 270 23.69 36.21 -77.13
N ARG A 271 22.51 36.35 -76.50
CA ARG A 271 21.30 36.88 -77.15
C ARG A 271 21.41 38.38 -77.43
N GLU A 272 22.05 39.15 -76.55
CA GLU A 272 22.34 40.56 -76.78
C GLU A 272 23.32 40.72 -77.95
N LEU A 273 24.39 39.94 -78.01
CA LEU A 273 25.32 39.91 -79.13
C LEU A 273 24.64 39.49 -80.45
N GLN A 274 23.68 38.57 -80.40
CA GLN A 274 22.86 38.22 -81.55
C GLN A 274 21.96 39.40 -81.99
N LEU A 275 21.26 40.05 -81.06
CA LEU A 275 20.44 41.23 -81.34
C LEU A 275 21.30 42.40 -81.88
N GLN A 276 22.53 42.57 -81.40
CA GLN A 276 23.48 43.55 -81.93
C GLN A 276 23.89 43.23 -83.37
N LYS A 277 24.06 41.95 -83.73
CA LYS A 277 24.29 41.52 -85.12
C LYS A 277 23.07 41.73 -86.00
N GLU A 278 21.88 41.33 -85.56
CA GLU A 278 20.63 41.55 -86.28
C GLU A 278 20.36 43.05 -86.52
N LEU A 279 20.68 43.91 -85.54
CA LEU A 279 20.65 45.37 -85.68
C LEU A 279 21.73 45.91 -86.63
N GLN A 280 22.93 45.32 -86.66
CA GLN A 280 23.98 45.67 -87.63
C GLN A 280 23.59 45.26 -89.05
N GLU A 281 23.09 44.04 -89.24
CA GLU A 281 22.61 43.52 -90.53
C GLU A 281 21.42 44.36 -91.06
N MET A 282 20.47 44.74 -90.21
CA MET A 282 19.41 45.70 -90.58
C MET A 282 19.97 47.09 -90.89
N ALA A 283 20.95 47.59 -90.13
CA ALA A 283 21.58 48.88 -90.41
C ALA A 283 22.39 48.87 -91.72
N GLU A 284 22.97 47.73 -92.10
CA GLU A 284 23.64 47.55 -93.39
C GLU A 284 22.65 47.39 -94.53
N ALA A 285 21.55 46.66 -94.34
CA ALA A 285 20.44 46.61 -95.29
C ALA A 285 19.85 48.01 -95.54
N HIS A 286 19.58 48.79 -94.48
CA HIS A 286 19.12 50.18 -94.60
C HIS A 286 20.18 51.09 -95.24
N ARG A 287 21.49 50.85 -95.04
CA ARG A 287 22.56 51.59 -95.75
C ARG A 287 22.55 51.27 -97.25
N VAL A 288 22.38 50.00 -97.62
CA VAL A 288 22.26 49.57 -99.02
C VAL A 288 20.99 50.16 -99.64
N GLU A 289 19.85 50.14 -98.95
CA GLU A 289 18.61 50.79 -99.40
C GLU A 289 18.78 52.31 -99.56
N VAL A 290 19.43 53.00 -98.62
CA VAL A 290 19.75 54.44 -98.76
C VAL A 290 20.73 54.71 -99.90
N GLN A 291 21.65 53.80 -100.21
CA GLN A 291 22.51 53.90 -101.40
C GLN A 291 21.73 53.65 -102.70
N GLN A 292 20.85 52.65 -102.71
CA GLN A 292 19.93 52.35 -103.81
C GLN A 292 19.05 53.58 -104.12
N LEU A 293 18.40 54.15 -103.10
CA LEU A 293 17.58 55.35 -103.19
C LEU A 293 18.40 56.59 -103.61
N ARG A 294 19.68 56.70 -103.21
CA ARG A 294 20.58 57.75 -103.72
C ARG A 294 20.87 57.58 -105.21
N ILE A 295 21.18 56.36 -105.66
CA ILE A 295 21.40 56.06 -107.09
C ILE A 295 20.13 56.32 -107.91
N GLU A 296 18.95 55.98 -107.37
CA GLU A 296 17.66 56.27 -108.00
C GLU A 296 17.36 57.78 -108.02
N MET A 297 17.69 58.53 -106.96
CA MET A 297 17.57 59.99 -106.92
C MET A 297 18.57 60.69 -107.85
N GLU A 298 19.81 60.21 -107.96
CA GLU A 298 20.82 60.70 -108.91
C GLU A 298 20.41 60.41 -110.35
N LYS A 299 19.87 59.22 -110.63
CA LYS A 299 19.29 58.87 -111.92
C LYS A 299 18.07 59.73 -112.25
N ALA A 300 17.16 59.93 -111.29
CA ALA A 300 16.00 60.82 -111.47
C ALA A 300 16.43 62.28 -111.67
N ALA A 301 17.49 62.74 -111.00
CA ALA A 301 18.08 64.06 -111.21
C ALA A 301 18.72 64.18 -112.60
N ALA A 302 19.45 63.16 -113.07
CA ALA A 302 20.02 63.12 -114.42
C ALA A 302 18.93 63.06 -115.50
N GLU A 303 17.85 62.29 -115.29
CA GLU A 303 16.67 62.30 -116.16
C GLU A 303 15.95 63.65 -116.16
N ALA A 304 15.86 64.32 -115.00
CA ALA A 304 15.31 65.67 -114.89
C ALA A 304 16.23 66.73 -115.52
N GLU A 305 17.55 66.53 -115.50
CA GLU A 305 18.51 67.39 -116.19
C GLU A 305 18.47 67.18 -117.71
N GLU A 306 18.30 65.95 -118.20
CA GLU A 306 18.06 65.67 -119.62
C GLU A 306 16.69 66.16 -120.10
N ARG A 307 15.66 66.16 -119.24
CA ARG A 307 14.41 66.89 -119.49
C ARG A 307 14.71 68.38 -119.60
N ARG A 308 15.32 69.01 -118.59
CA ARG A 308 15.73 70.44 -118.64
C ARG A 308 16.59 70.78 -119.87
N LYS A 309 17.47 69.90 -120.35
CA LYS A 309 18.25 70.10 -121.58
C LYS A 309 17.41 69.99 -122.85
N LYS A 310 16.39 69.12 -122.89
CA LYS A 310 15.39 69.08 -123.96
C LYS A 310 14.52 70.34 -123.91
N ASP A 311 13.99 70.68 -122.74
CA ASP A 311 13.20 71.89 -122.49
C ASP A 311 13.99 73.15 -122.89
N VAL A 312 15.28 73.26 -122.56
CA VAL A 312 16.15 74.37 -122.99
C VAL A 312 16.45 74.34 -124.50
N ARG A 313 16.52 73.17 -125.14
CA ARG A 313 16.64 73.05 -126.61
C ARG A 313 15.33 73.43 -127.32
N GLU A 314 14.18 73.11 -126.76
CA GLU A 314 12.86 73.51 -127.26
C GLU A 314 12.60 75.00 -127.00
N ILE A 315 12.88 75.51 -125.80
CA ILE A 315 12.85 76.94 -125.51
C ILE A 315 13.81 77.70 -126.43
N LYS A 316 14.99 77.14 -126.76
CA LYS A 316 15.90 77.74 -127.75
C LYS A 316 15.35 77.67 -129.18
N SER A 317 14.74 76.56 -129.61
CA SER A 317 14.16 76.48 -130.96
C SER A 317 12.90 77.36 -131.11
N LEU A 318 12.12 77.52 -130.03
CA LEU A 318 10.99 78.45 -129.92
C LEU A 318 11.45 79.91 -129.78
N ALA A 319 12.60 80.17 -129.15
CA ALA A 319 13.21 81.50 -129.10
C ALA A 319 13.79 81.90 -130.44
N GLU A 320 14.54 81.02 -131.13
CA GLU A 320 14.98 81.24 -132.51
C GLU A 320 13.79 81.31 -133.48
N GLY A 321 12.72 80.56 -133.24
CA GLY A 321 11.45 80.66 -133.95
C GLY A 321 10.85 82.05 -133.79
N ARG A 322 10.66 82.49 -132.54
CA ARG A 322 10.19 83.84 -132.20
C ARG A 322 11.14 84.95 -132.67
N GLU A 323 12.44 84.72 -132.76
CA GLU A 323 13.41 85.69 -133.29
C GLU A 323 13.27 85.82 -134.82
N ARG A 324 13.05 84.70 -135.53
CA ARG A 324 12.73 84.69 -136.97
C ARG A 324 11.35 85.30 -137.24
N GLU A 325 10.37 85.04 -136.38
CA GLU A 325 9.03 85.64 -136.45
C GLU A 325 9.04 87.13 -136.08
N LEU A 326 9.81 87.57 -135.09
CA LEU A 326 10.02 88.98 -134.77
C LEU A 326 10.79 89.70 -135.89
N ARG A 327 11.78 89.07 -136.53
CA ARG A 327 12.40 89.64 -137.74
C ARG A 327 11.43 89.73 -138.91
N ARG A 328 10.54 88.74 -139.11
CA ARG A 328 9.46 88.83 -140.11
C ARG A 328 8.45 89.92 -139.76
N ALA A 329 8.01 89.99 -138.51
CA ALA A 329 7.06 90.99 -138.01
C ALA A 329 7.66 92.41 -138.05
N GLN A 330 8.94 92.59 -137.76
CA GLN A 330 9.63 93.88 -137.93
C GLN A 330 9.85 94.21 -139.41
N ALA A 331 10.14 93.23 -140.29
CA ALA A 331 10.19 93.47 -141.73
C ALA A 331 8.81 93.85 -142.31
N ILE A 332 7.75 93.21 -141.82
CA ILE A 332 6.35 93.54 -142.15
C ILE A 332 6.01 94.93 -141.60
N HIS A 333 6.24 95.22 -140.32
CA HIS A 333 5.93 96.51 -139.69
C HIS A 333 6.73 97.67 -140.31
N ILE A 334 7.99 97.45 -140.73
CA ILE A 334 8.77 98.44 -141.50
C ILE A 334 8.24 98.57 -142.93
N GLY A 335 7.66 97.52 -143.51
CA GLY A 335 6.91 97.57 -144.77
C GLY A 335 5.61 98.36 -144.63
N GLU A 336 4.80 98.04 -143.63
CA GLU A 336 3.52 98.69 -143.31
C GLU A 336 3.71 100.15 -142.87
N GLU A 337 4.78 100.50 -142.15
CA GLU A 337 5.13 101.89 -141.84
C GLU A 337 5.64 102.65 -143.07
N LYS A 338 6.37 102.01 -143.99
CA LYS A 338 6.71 102.61 -145.29
C LYS A 338 5.47 102.82 -146.14
N GLU A 339 4.61 101.82 -146.27
CA GLU A 339 3.33 101.96 -146.97
C GLU A 339 2.42 102.98 -146.28
N ALA A 340 2.39 103.08 -144.94
CA ALA A 340 1.63 104.10 -144.23
C ALA A 340 2.24 105.50 -144.42
N ALA A 341 3.57 105.63 -144.47
CA ALA A 341 4.25 106.87 -144.81
C ALA A 341 3.98 107.28 -146.28
N GLU A 342 4.03 106.34 -147.23
CA GLU A 342 3.70 106.57 -148.63
C GLU A 342 2.22 106.91 -148.81
N ARG A 343 1.30 106.20 -148.16
CA ARG A 343 -0.14 106.54 -148.12
C ARG A 343 -0.37 107.92 -147.49
N ARG A 344 0.37 108.32 -146.45
CA ARG A 344 0.34 109.69 -145.90
C ARG A 344 0.91 110.72 -146.87
N ILE A 345 1.99 110.41 -147.59
CA ILE A 345 2.56 111.30 -148.62
C ILE A 345 1.61 111.45 -149.82
N VAL A 346 0.95 110.37 -150.26
CA VAL A 346 -0.06 110.38 -151.31
C VAL A 346 -1.32 111.12 -150.85
N ALA A 347 -1.78 110.92 -149.61
CA ALA A 347 -2.89 111.68 -149.05
C ALA A 347 -2.56 113.19 -148.92
N LEU A 348 -1.36 113.55 -148.46
CA LEU A 348 -0.92 114.94 -148.37
C LEU A 348 -0.66 115.57 -149.76
N LYS A 349 -0.29 114.78 -150.78
CA LYS A 349 -0.26 115.24 -152.18
C LYS A 349 -1.67 115.45 -152.71
N ALA A 350 -2.55 114.46 -152.59
CA ALA A 350 -3.94 114.56 -153.04
C ALA A 350 -4.71 115.69 -152.34
N GLN A 351 -4.46 115.92 -151.04
CA GLN A 351 -5.01 117.06 -150.30
C GLN A 351 -4.45 118.39 -150.80
N ARG A 352 -3.13 118.51 -151.01
CA ARG A 352 -2.53 119.71 -151.61
C ARG A 352 -2.97 119.95 -153.05
N GLU A 353 -3.21 118.90 -153.83
CA GLU A 353 -3.73 118.97 -155.19
C GLU A 353 -5.21 119.34 -155.21
N ALA A 354 -6.01 118.88 -154.24
CA ALA A 354 -7.37 119.34 -154.02
C ALA A 354 -7.42 120.80 -153.56
N ASP A 355 -6.55 121.22 -152.63
CA ASP A 355 -6.43 122.62 -152.20
C ASP A 355 -6.01 123.52 -153.36
N VAL A 356 -4.96 123.13 -154.12
CA VAL A 356 -4.49 123.85 -155.32
C VAL A 356 -5.55 123.86 -156.42
N ASN A 357 -6.31 122.78 -156.62
CA ASN A 357 -7.40 122.78 -157.59
C ASN A 357 -8.59 123.62 -157.11
N SER A 358 -8.94 123.63 -155.82
CA SER A 358 -9.95 124.56 -155.29
C SER A 358 -9.52 126.04 -155.40
N LEU A 359 -8.22 126.32 -155.28
CA LEU A 359 -7.64 127.66 -155.50
C LEU A 359 -7.58 128.03 -156.98
N ARG A 360 -7.42 127.06 -157.88
CA ARG A 360 -7.51 127.23 -159.34
C ARG A 360 -8.95 127.37 -159.81
N GLU A 361 -9.89 126.64 -159.24
CA GLU A 361 -11.32 126.74 -159.50
C GLU A 361 -11.83 128.08 -158.99
N ARG A 362 -11.49 128.50 -157.76
CA ARG A 362 -11.76 129.86 -157.28
C ARG A 362 -11.09 130.94 -158.14
N ASN A 363 -9.83 130.76 -158.56
CA ASN A 363 -9.22 131.69 -159.53
C ASN A 363 -9.90 131.66 -160.90
N ALA A 364 -10.41 130.52 -161.36
CA ALA A 364 -11.10 130.41 -162.64
C ALA A 364 -12.52 130.99 -162.55
N GLU A 365 -13.19 130.85 -161.41
CA GLU A 365 -14.47 131.48 -161.10
C GLU A 365 -14.31 132.99 -160.93
N GLU A 366 -13.30 133.45 -160.20
CA GLU A 366 -12.96 134.88 -160.06
C GLU A 366 -12.49 135.47 -161.38
N MET A 367 -11.67 134.77 -162.18
CA MET A 367 -11.30 135.22 -163.53
C MET A 367 -12.48 135.14 -164.52
N ALA A 368 -13.42 134.20 -164.38
CA ALA A 368 -14.64 134.16 -165.17
C ALA A 368 -15.67 135.20 -164.71
N LYS A 369 -15.65 135.59 -163.43
CA LYS A 369 -16.47 136.66 -162.87
C LYS A 369 -15.90 138.01 -163.28
N VAL A 370 -14.60 138.23 -163.14
CA VAL A 370 -13.87 139.38 -163.69
C VAL A 370 -13.99 139.44 -165.21
N ARG A 371 -13.98 138.32 -165.95
CA ARG A 371 -14.29 138.32 -167.39
C ARG A 371 -15.73 138.72 -167.67
N ARG A 372 -16.74 138.16 -167.00
CA ARG A 372 -18.14 138.59 -167.18
C ARG A 372 -18.37 140.03 -166.74
N ASP A 373 -17.70 140.50 -165.69
CA ASP A 373 -17.74 141.88 -165.22
C ASP A 373 -16.98 142.82 -166.17
N LEU A 374 -15.92 142.35 -166.85
CA LEU A 374 -15.23 143.08 -167.92
C LEU A 374 -16.00 143.05 -169.24
N GLU A 375 -16.70 141.97 -169.58
CA GLU A 375 -17.57 141.84 -170.74
C GLU A 375 -18.84 142.69 -170.55
N ALA A 376 -19.42 142.70 -169.34
CA ALA A 376 -20.51 143.60 -168.97
C ALA A 376 -20.04 145.06 -168.89
N ARG A 377 -18.80 145.32 -168.41
CA ARG A 377 -18.20 146.66 -168.49
C ARG A 377 -17.78 147.04 -169.90
N LEU A 378 -17.47 146.11 -170.80
CA LEU A 378 -17.19 146.39 -172.21
C LEU A 378 -18.48 146.67 -172.97
N ALA A 379 -19.55 145.89 -172.77
CA ALA A 379 -20.87 146.20 -173.32
C ALA A 379 -21.40 147.55 -172.79
N ALA A 380 -21.33 147.78 -171.48
CA ALA A 380 -21.69 149.07 -170.89
C ALA A 380 -20.69 150.20 -171.25
N ALA A 381 -19.45 149.88 -171.61
CA ALA A 381 -18.49 150.82 -172.17
C ALA A 381 -18.63 150.98 -173.69
N GLU A 382 -19.33 150.12 -174.42
CA GLU A 382 -19.70 150.32 -175.82
C GLU A 382 -20.96 151.18 -175.89
N GLU A 383 -21.93 150.99 -175.00
CA GLU A 383 -23.04 151.94 -174.80
C GLU A 383 -22.54 153.30 -174.31
N ARG A 384 -21.58 153.34 -173.36
CA ARG A 384 -20.94 154.59 -172.94
C ARG A 384 -20.01 155.16 -174.01
N HIS A 385 -19.16 154.40 -174.68
CA HIS A 385 -18.31 154.93 -175.76
C HIS A 385 -19.13 155.40 -176.97
N ASN A 386 -20.37 154.94 -177.19
CA ASN A 386 -21.30 155.54 -178.15
C ASN A 386 -21.92 156.87 -177.65
N SER A 387 -22.08 157.08 -176.35
CA SER A 387 -22.55 158.35 -175.75
C SER A 387 -21.40 159.31 -175.39
N GLU A 388 -20.18 158.80 -175.21
CA GLU A 388 -18.93 159.51 -174.99
C GLU A 388 -18.23 159.82 -176.32
N VAL A 389 -18.50 159.14 -177.42
CA VAL A 389 -18.21 159.67 -178.78
C VAL A 389 -19.18 160.81 -179.15
N ALA A 390 -20.29 160.97 -178.44
CA ALA A 390 -21.13 162.16 -178.53
C ALA A 390 -20.68 163.30 -177.59
N GLN A 391 -20.04 163.01 -176.44
CA GLN A 391 -19.71 164.01 -175.40
C GLN A 391 -18.19 164.29 -175.21
N LEU A 392 -17.31 163.32 -175.47
CA LEU A 392 -15.85 163.53 -175.60
C LEU A 392 -15.43 163.89 -177.03
N ASN A 393 -16.42 164.19 -177.88
CA ASN A 393 -16.27 165.08 -179.03
C ASN A 393 -16.44 166.57 -178.61
N GLU A 394 -16.65 166.85 -177.31
CA GLU A 394 -16.84 168.20 -176.75
C GLU A 394 -15.77 168.59 -175.70
N SER A 395 -15.23 167.66 -174.90
CA SER A 395 -14.18 167.96 -173.88
C SER A 395 -13.16 166.82 -173.67
N LEU A 396 -11.85 167.14 -173.57
CA LEU A 396 -10.75 166.16 -173.53
C LEU A 396 -9.59 166.65 -172.62
N GLU A 397 -9.73 166.57 -171.29
CA GLU A 397 -8.77 167.14 -170.28
C GLU A 397 -8.70 166.34 -168.92
N ASP A 398 -7.47 166.21 -168.35
CA ASP A 398 -7.02 166.07 -166.91
C ASP A 398 -7.14 164.82 -165.92
N ALA A 399 -6.04 164.00 -165.82
CA ALA A 399 -5.05 163.75 -164.68
C ALA A 399 -5.19 162.95 -163.28
N THR A 400 -4.28 161.95 -162.99
CA THR A 400 -3.48 161.55 -161.70
C THR A 400 -4.04 160.72 -160.45
N ARG A 401 -3.40 160.12 -159.36
CA ARG A 401 -2.06 159.60 -158.74
C ARG A 401 -2.28 158.95 -157.27
N GLN A 402 -1.45 158.31 -156.35
CA GLN A 402 -0.13 157.53 -156.14
C GLN A 402 0.09 156.89 -154.66
N GLU A 403 0.93 155.81 -154.46
CA GLU A 403 1.79 155.23 -153.30
C GLU A 403 1.31 154.72 -151.85
N SER A 404 2.01 153.96 -150.91
CA SER A 404 3.32 153.15 -150.76
C SER A 404 3.42 151.94 -149.68
N GLU A 405 4.35 151.88 -148.64
CA GLU A 405 4.90 150.63 -147.90
C GLU A 405 5.21 150.69 -146.34
N ALA A 406 5.28 149.54 -145.56
CA ALA A 406 5.93 149.32 -144.20
C ALA A 406 6.12 147.78 -143.73
N ARG A 407 6.69 147.41 -142.51
CA ARG A 407 7.34 146.06 -142.11
C ARG A 407 7.22 145.39 -140.63
N LEU A 408 7.73 144.11 -140.36
CA LEU A 408 8.22 143.32 -139.09
C LEU A 408 7.36 142.09 -138.48
N HIS A 409 7.66 141.04 -137.59
CA HIS A 409 8.74 140.27 -136.76
C HIS A 409 8.33 138.73 -136.41
N ALA A 410 8.70 137.76 -135.46
CA ALA A 410 9.41 137.46 -134.12
C ALA A 410 9.82 135.90 -133.77
N LYS A 411 9.98 135.35 -132.49
CA LYS A 411 10.48 133.93 -132.01
C LYS A 411 10.17 133.51 -130.47
N PRO A 412 10.63 132.45 -129.61
CA PRO A 412 11.58 131.22 -129.53
C PRO A 412 11.20 129.84 -128.68
N PRO A 413 11.88 129.14 -127.64
CA PRO A 413 11.94 127.59 -127.37
C PRO A 413 11.97 126.87 -125.89
N GLU A 414 12.19 125.50 -125.67
CA GLU A 414 12.70 124.77 -124.38
C GLU A 414 12.36 123.22 -124.02
N ARG A 415 12.68 122.64 -122.78
CA ARG A 415 13.03 121.16 -122.42
C ARG A 415 12.81 120.57 -120.92
N GLY A 416 12.87 119.23 -120.55
CA GLY A 416 12.88 118.62 -119.12
C GLY A 416 12.79 117.04 -118.81
N GLN A 417 13.02 116.49 -117.55
CA GLN A 417 13.07 114.99 -117.14
C GLN A 417 12.99 114.56 -115.57
N ASN A 418 12.58 113.30 -115.17
CA ASN A 418 12.62 112.46 -113.84
C ASN A 418 11.86 112.86 -112.51
N GLY A 419 11.65 112.05 -111.40
CA GLY A 419 11.81 110.59 -110.98
C GLY A 419 11.69 110.15 -109.43
N GLU A 420 11.43 108.84 -109.09
CA GLU A 420 11.77 107.94 -107.88
C GLU A 420 11.22 108.14 -106.36
N MET A 421 11.18 107.27 -105.27
CA MET A 421 11.20 105.78 -104.86
C MET A 421 10.94 105.39 -103.29
N ASP A 422 10.58 104.11 -102.90
CA ASP A 422 10.72 103.26 -101.59
C ASP A 422 9.89 103.49 -100.22
N THR A 423 9.71 102.74 -99.04
CA THR A 423 10.17 101.49 -98.22
C THR A 423 9.14 100.93 -97.09
N ALA A 424 9.35 99.78 -96.31
CA ALA A 424 8.97 99.47 -94.82
C ALA A 424 8.74 97.97 -94.27
N ALA A 425 9.16 97.55 -93.02
CA ALA A 425 8.70 96.31 -92.26
C ALA A 425 9.24 96.07 -90.77
N GLU A 426 8.41 95.96 -89.69
CA GLU A 426 8.90 95.76 -88.27
C GLU A 426 7.84 95.39 -87.13
N VAL A 427 7.38 94.13 -86.91
CA VAL A 427 6.29 93.84 -85.89
C VAL A 427 6.37 92.55 -85.01
N LEU A 428 7.15 91.50 -85.31
CA LEU A 428 6.86 90.14 -84.80
C LEU A 428 7.40 89.70 -83.41
N GLU A 429 8.24 90.46 -82.70
CA GLU A 429 8.98 89.93 -81.53
C GLU A 429 8.16 89.71 -80.23
N ARG A 430 6.98 90.31 -80.09
CA ARG A 430 6.30 90.43 -78.77
C ARG A 430 5.58 89.20 -78.21
N ARG A 431 5.69 88.01 -78.84
CA ARG A 431 4.86 86.82 -78.50
C ARG A 431 5.59 85.61 -77.92
N LEU A 432 6.91 85.63 -77.77
CA LEU A 432 7.66 84.47 -77.25
C LEU A 432 7.79 84.48 -75.71
N ALA A 433 8.00 85.65 -75.11
CA ALA A 433 8.36 85.78 -73.68
C ALA A 433 7.32 85.23 -72.68
N GLU A 434 6.03 85.22 -73.02
CA GLU A 434 4.99 84.68 -72.13
C GLU A 434 5.01 83.14 -72.07
N SER A 435 5.55 82.47 -73.10
CA SER A 435 5.55 81.00 -73.20
C SER A 435 6.65 80.28 -72.41
N GLU A 436 7.68 81.01 -71.98
CA GLU A 436 8.83 80.45 -71.27
C GLU A 436 8.60 80.39 -69.74
N ALA A 437 7.77 81.29 -69.21
CA ALA A 437 7.45 81.36 -67.78
C ALA A 437 6.59 80.18 -67.28
N GLU A 438 5.69 79.63 -68.10
CA GLU A 438 4.87 78.47 -67.72
C GLU A 438 5.68 77.15 -67.73
N ARG A 439 6.75 77.06 -68.52
CA ARG A 439 7.64 75.88 -68.53
C ARG A 439 8.41 75.74 -67.22
N ALA A 440 9.02 76.82 -66.73
CA ALA A 440 9.82 76.79 -65.50
C ALA A 440 9.02 76.26 -64.29
N ARG A 441 7.75 76.66 -64.17
CA ARG A 441 6.84 76.18 -63.11
C ARG A 441 6.53 74.69 -63.17
N LEU A 442 6.41 74.13 -64.37
CA LEU A 442 6.17 72.69 -64.54
C LEU A 442 7.45 71.87 -64.32
N GLU A 443 8.61 72.41 -64.66
CA GLU A 443 9.90 71.74 -64.41
C GLU A 443 10.19 71.61 -62.91
N GLU A 444 10.01 72.68 -62.13
CA GLU A 444 10.15 72.71 -60.66
C GLU A 444 9.28 71.64 -59.97
N GLN A 445 8.01 71.53 -60.38
CA GLN A 445 7.08 70.52 -59.86
C GLN A 445 7.48 69.07 -60.22
N THR A 446 8.27 68.86 -61.28
CA THR A 446 8.83 67.52 -61.61
C THR A 446 10.17 67.22 -60.94
N THR A 447 10.85 68.21 -60.35
CA THR A 447 12.00 67.94 -59.46
C THR A 447 11.54 67.51 -58.07
N GLU A 448 10.58 68.22 -57.47
CA GLU A 448 10.02 67.91 -56.15
C GLU A 448 9.47 66.46 -56.07
N MET A 449 8.69 66.06 -57.08
CA MET A 449 8.16 64.70 -57.23
C MET A 449 9.24 63.61 -57.44
N ARG A 450 10.46 63.96 -57.89
CA ARG A 450 11.57 63.00 -58.05
C ARG A 450 12.35 62.77 -56.77
N ASP A 451 12.50 63.79 -55.93
CA ASP A 451 13.26 63.68 -54.68
C ASP A 451 12.45 63.00 -53.57
N ALA A 452 11.13 63.23 -53.52
CA ALA A 452 10.22 62.41 -52.70
C ALA A 452 10.30 60.90 -53.03
N LEU A 453 10.52 60.55 -54.30
CA LEU A 453 10.73 59.16 -54.75
C LEU A 453 12.14 58.61 -54.43
N LYS A 454 13.10 59.44 -53.99
CA LYS A 454 14.39 58.99 -53.44
C LYS A 454 14.28 58.72 -51.94
N GLU A 455 13.65 59.60 -51.17
CA GLU A 455 13.43 59.38 -49.72
C GLU A 455 12.58 58.14 -49.45
N ALA A 456 11.56 57.89 -50.28
CA ALA A 456 10.75 56.67 -50.23
C ALA A 456 11.52 55.37 -50.59
N ARG A 457 12.74 55.47 -51.15
CA ARG A 457 13.64 54.32 -51.33
C ARG A 457 14.68 54.21 -50.21
N ALA A 458 15.18 55.33 -49.68
CA ALA A 458 16.14 55.36 -48.58
C ALA A 458 15.61 54.75 -47.26
N THR A 459 14.28 54.61 -47.14
CA THR A 459 13.59 54.12 -45.93
C THR A 459 13.21 52.64 -45.96
N HIS A 460 13.61 51.87 -46.99
CA HIS A 460 13.23 50.45 -47.13
C HIS A 460 14.41 49.45 -47.11
N ASP A 461 15.66 49.91 -47.16
CA ASP A 461 16.87 49.06 -47.30
C ASP A 461 17.69 48.88 -46.00
N GLU A 462 17.03 48.89 -44.83
CA GLU A 462 17.55 48.29 -43.58
C GLU A 462 16.45 47.46 -42.89
N PRO A 463 16.76 46.38 -42.13
CA PRO A 463 18.08 46.05 -41.57
C PRO A 463 18.57 44.61 -41.87
N ARG A 464 19.78 44.46 -42.43
CA ARG A 464 20.55 43.20 -42.32
C ARG A 464 22.03 43.35 -42.78
N GLU A 465 22.94 43.63 -41.84
CA GLU A 465 24.24 42.92 -41.67
C GLU A 465 25.07 43.53 -40.52
N THR A 466 24.84 43.07 -39.30
CA THR A 466 25.81 43.16 -38.20
C THR A 466 26.62 41.88 -38.12
N LEU A 467 27.74 41.79 -38.85
CA LEU A 467 28.80 40.82 -38.58
C LEU A 467 30.16 41.41 -38.96
N GLU A 468 31.14 41.21 -38.09
CA GLU A 468 32.54 41.59 -38.33
C GLU A 468 33.19 40.62 -39.33
N PRO A 469 34.32 41.04 -39.92
CA PRO A 469 35.49 40.16 -39.81
C PRO A 469 36.72 40.90 -39.26
N SER A 470 37.36 40.28 -38.27
CA SER A 470 38.72 40.60 -37.83
C SER A 470 39.74 39.67 -38.49
N ALA A 471 41.02 40.01 -38.32
CA ALA A 471 42.23 39.31 -38.79
C ALA A 471 42.59 39.40 -40.28
N ARG A 472 43.90 39.44 -40.52
CA ARG A 472 44.63 39.42 -41.80
C ARG A 472 45.48 38.14 -41.83
N GLU A 473 45.94 37.69 -43.02
CA GLU A 473 47.34 37.35 -43.38
C GLU A 473 47.44 36.34 -44.56
N GLY A 474 48.52 36.44 -45.38
CA GLY A 474 48.92 35.51 -46.46
C GLY A 474 48.04 35.53 -47.73
N SER A 475 48.52 35.55 -48.99
CA SER A 475 49.81 35.13 -49.62
C SER A 475 50.20 33.68 -49.28
N ASP A 476 50.47 32.77 -50.23
CA ASP A 476 50.93 32.95 -51.63
C ASP A 476 50.70 31.68 -52.51
N GLY A 477 50.99 31.75 -53.82
CA GLY A 477 51.03 30.60 -54.76
C GLY A 477 49.67 30.12 -55.30
N ARG A 478 49.48 29.67 -56.57
CA ARG A 478 50.22 28.74 -57.46
C ARG A 478 50.13 27.26 -57.01
N GLU A 479 49.88 26.28 -57.88
CA GLU A 479 49.77 26.29 -59.36
C GLU A 479 48.75 25.24 -59.88
N GLN A 480 48.79 24.91 -61.17
CA GLN A 480 47.85 24.02 -61.87
C GLN A 480 48.01 22.54 -61.45
N ASP A 481 46.91 21.76 -61.48
CA ASP A 481 46.94 20.40 -62.02
C ASP A 481 45.57 19.99 -62.60
N ASP A 482 45.58 19.04 -63.55
CA ASP A 482 44.43 18.65 -64.39
C ASP A 482 43.92 17.25 -64.00
N SER A 483 42.85 17.18 -63.19
CA SER A 483 42.19 15.92 -62.87
C SER A 483 40.67 16.05 -62.67
N SER A 484 39.92 15.11 -63.24
CA SER A 484 38.46 15.16 -63.34
C SER A 484 37.74 14.98 -61.99
N PRO A 485 37.00 15.99 -61.47
CA PRO A 485 36.42 15.93 -60.11
C PRO A 485 35.36 14.84 -59.91
N VAL A 486 34.67 14.43 -60.98
CA VAL A 486 33.46 13.58 -60.94
C VAL A 486 33.73 12.19 -60.35
N ARG A 487 34.99 11.69 -60.39
CA ARG A 487 35.35 10.38 -59.83
C ARG A 487 35.80 10.41 -58.37
N MET A 488 36.14 11.57 -57.80
CA MET A 488 36.42 11.68 -56.36
C MET A 488 35.13 11.91 -55.57
N ILE A 489 34.27 12.82 -56.04
CA ILE A 489 32.98 13.12 -55.37
C ILE A 489 32.13 11.84 -55.26
N ASN A 490 32.05 11.02 -56.31
CA ASN A 490 31.35 9.73 -56.24
C ASN A 490 32.00 8.77 -55.24
N ARG A 491 33.34 8.70 -55.12
CA ARG A 491 34.00 7.83 -54.13
C ARG A 491 33.76 8.26 -52.69
N ASP A 492 33.70 9.56 -52.42
CA ASP A 492 33.45 10.06 -51.06
C ASP A 492 31.95 10.02 -50.70
N LEU A 493 31.06 10.12 -51.69
CA LEU A 493 29.64 9.77 -51.52
C LEU A 493 29.46 8.26 -51.31
N GLU A 494 30.13 7.39 -52.08
CA GLU A 494 30.16 5.93 -51.88
C GLU A 494 30.69 5.58 -50.48
N ARG A 495 31.77 6.23 -50.02
CA ARG A 495 32.29 6.07 -48.64
C ARG A 495 31.24 6.44 -47.61
N ARG A 496 30.68 7.66 -47.68
CA ARG A 496 29.64 8.13 -46.75
C ARG A 496 28.40 7.24 -46.77
N LEU A 497 28.00 6.71 -47.93
CA LEU A 497 26.96 5.68 -48.05
C LEU A 497 27.35 4.40 -47.31
N THR A 498 28.54 3.83 -47.56
CA THR A 498 28.96 2.62 -46.81
C THR A 498 29.24 2.88 -45.32
N GLU A 499 29.39 4.13 -44.90
CA GLU A 499 29.54 4.51 -43.49
C GLU A 499 28.19 4.69 -42.81
N GLU A 500 27.20 5.30 -43.48
CA GLU A 500 25.82 5.37 -42.99
C GLU A 500 25.12 4.01 -43.07
N GLU A 501 25.44 3.15 -44.05
CA GLU A 501 25.03 1.74 -44.09
C GLU A 501 25.64 0.94 -42.92
N LYS A 502 26.94 1.10 -42.62
CA LYS A 502 27.56 0.48 -41.44
C LYS A 502 26.94 1.01 -40.14
N ALA A 503 26.75 2.32 -40.00
CA ALA A 503 26.14 2.92 -38.82
C ALA A 503 24.70 2.42 -38.63
N ARG A 504 23.95 2.26 -39.73
CA ARG A 504 22.62 1.65 -39.73
C ARG A 504 22.68 0.18 -39.33
N VAL A 505 23.59 -0.63 -39.87
CA VAL A 505 23.77 -2.04 -39.47
C VAL A 505 24.11 -2.14 -37.98
N MET A 506 25.07 -1.37 -37.48
CA MET A 506 25.41 -1.35 -36.04
C MET A 506 24.23 -0.90 -35.16
N ALA A 507 23.38 0.02 -35.64
CA ALA A 507 22.17 0.44 -34.93
C ALA A 507 21.06 -0.62 -34.98
N GLU A 508 20.92 -1.34 -36.11
CA GLU A 508 19.96 -2.42 -36.31
C GLU A 508 20.37 -3.68 -35.52
N GLU A 509 21.67 -3.99 -35.43
CA GLU A 509 22.24 -5.01 -34.54
C GLU A 509 21.99 -4.68 -33.06
N ARG A 510 22.27 -3.46 -32.61
CA ARG A 510 21.95 -3.02 -31.24
C ARG A 510 20.45 -3.04 -30.94
N ALA A 511 19.61 -2.71 -31.91
CA ALA A 511 18.16 -2.82 -31.77
C ALA A 511 17.69 -4.28 -31.68
N GLN A 512 18.33 -5.20 -32.41
CA GLN A 512 18.09 -6.65 -32.30
C GLN A 512 18.59 -7.21 -30.97
N GLU A 513 19.74 -6.75 -30.48
CA GLU A 513 20.30 -7.12 -29.17
C GLU A 513 19.37 -6.68 -28.03
N LEU A 514 18.96 -5.41 -27.99
CA LEU A 514 17.99 -4.90 -27.01
C LEU A 514 16.63 -5.61 -27.13
N ALA A 515 16.16 -5.91 -28.34
CA ALA A 515 14.93 -6.68 -28.54
C ALA A 515 15.08 -8.16 -28.09
N SER A 516 16.29 -8.72 -28.09
CA SER A 516 16.56 -10.06 -27.55
C SER A 516 16.56 -10.06 -26.02
N GLN A 517 17.20 -9.07 -25.39
CA GLN A 517 17.21 -8.90 -23.93
C GLN A 517 15.80 -8.60 -23.38
N LEU A 518 15.00 -7.80 -24.09
CA LEU A 518 13.59 -7.57 -23.74
C LEU A 518 12.77 -8.86 -23.83
N ARG A 519 12.98 -9.71 -24.84
CA ARG A 519 12.30 -11.01 -24.92
C ARG A 519 12.74 -11.98 -23.83
N GLU A 520 14.01 -11.99 -23.47
CA GLU A 520 14.54 -12.82 -22.38
C GLU A 520 13.93 -12.39 -21.04
N THR A 521 13.89 -11.09 -20.75
CA THR A 521 13.22 -10.58 -19.52
C THR A 521 11.69 -10.76 -19.53
N GLU A 522 11.02 -10.70 -20.69
CA GLU A 522 9.61 -11.10 -20.82
C GLU A 522 9.40 -12.60 -20.56
N GLU A 523 10.28 -13.47 -21.04
CA GLU A 523 10.22 -14.91 -20.79
C GLU A 523 10.50 -15.25 -19.33
N GLU A 524 11.49 -14.62 -18.70
CA GLU A 524 11.75 -14.77 -17.26
C GLU A 524 10.57 -14.28 -16.43
N SER A 525 9.97 -13.13 -16.78
CA SER A 525 8.76 -12.62 -16.14
C SER A 525 7.62 -13.64 -16.26
N ARG A 526 7.36 -14.20 -17.44
CA ARG A 526 6.32 -15.25 -17.64
C ARG A 526 6.63 -16.56 -16.91
N ARG A 527 7.91 -16.93 -16.74
CA ARG A 527 8.32 -18.10 -15.94
C ARG A 527 8.04 -17.85 -14.45
N LEU A 528 8.42 -16.68 -13.93
CA LEU A 528 8.13 -16.27 -12.55
C LEU A 528 6.63 -16.13 -12.27
N GLU A 529 5.84 -15.59 -13.21
CA GLU A 529 4.38 -15.56 -13.14
C GLU A 529 3.78 -16.97 -13.06
N GLN A 530 4.23 -17.91 -13.90
CA GLN A 530 3.78 -19.31 -13.86
C GLN A 530 4.22 -20.04 -12.58
N GLU A 531 5.39 -19.73 -12.04
CA GLU A 531 5.87 -20.30 -10.78
C GLU A 531 5.09 -19.74 -9.58
N LEU A 532 4.78 -18.44 -9.60
CA LEU A 532 3.91 -17.79 -8.61
C LEU A 532 2.47 -18.34 -8.69
N GLU A 533 1.92 -18.53 -9.90
CA GLU A 533 0.59 -19.13 -10.11
C GLU A 533 0.55 -20.58 -9.59
N ARG A 534 1.55 -21.41 -9.92
CA ARG A 534 1.69 -22.77 -9.36
C ARG A 534 1.84 -22.78 -7.85
N ALA A 535 2.61 -21.84 -7.28
CA ALA A 535 2.74 -21.67 -5.84
C ALA A 535 1.40 -21.28 -5.20
N MET A 536 0.64 -20.36 -5.82
CA MET A 536 -0.69 -19.96 -5.37
C MET A 536 -1.72 -21.08 -5.50
N GLU A 537 -1.72 -21.87 -6.58
CA GLU A 537 -2.56 -23.06 -6.71
C GLU A 537 -2.26 -24.08 -5.59
N ASN A 538 -0.98 -24.38 -5.36
CA ASN A 538 -0.56 -25.31 -4.31
C ASN A 538 -0.90 -24.80 -2.91
N LEU A 539 -0.76 -23.49 -2.68
CA LEU A 539 -1.15 -22.85 -1.43
C LEU A 539 -2.68 -22.89 -1.26
N GLN A 540 -3.48 -22.62 -2.30
CA GLN A 540 -4.94 -22.77 -2.27
C GLN A 540 -5.39 -24.22 -2.02
N ARG A 541 -4.74 -25.22 -2.64
CA ARG A 541 -4.95 -26.65 -2.35
C ARG A 541 -4.65 -26.96 -0.88
N SER A 542 -3.57 -26.38 -0.32
CA SER A 542 -3.18 -26.55 1.08
C SER A 542 -4.10 -25.83 2.09
N LEU A 543 -4.79 -24.77 1.65
CA LEU A 543 -5.78 -24.00 2.43
C LEU A 543 -7.17 -24.65 2.42
N ASN A 544 -7.51 -25.43 1.39
CA ASN A 544 -8.80 -26.13 1.34
C ASN A 544 -8.88 -27.17 2.47
N PRO A 545 -9.76 -26.97 3.49
CA PRO A 545 -9.73 -27.78 4.70
C PRO A 545 -10.09 -29.25 4.41
N GLU A 546 -10.96 -29.54 3.45
CA GLU A 546 -11.28 -30.93 3.09
C GLU A 546 -10.09 -31.65 2.46
N GLN A 547 -9.37 -31.00 1.55
CA GLN A 547 -8.18 -31.59 0.92
C GLN A 547 -7.09 -31.81 1.98
N ARG A 548 -6.91 -30.84 2.88
CA ARG A 548 -5.99 -30.91 4.02
C ARG A 548 -6.32 -32.06 4.97
N LEU A 549 -7.60 -32.27 5.31
CA LEU A 549 -8.05 -33.41 6.13
C LEU A 549 -7.82 -34.76 5.43
N ARG A 550 -8.10 -34.85 4.11
CA ARG A 550 -7.82 -36.06 3.31
C ARG A 550 -6.32 -36.37 3.26
N ALA A 551 -5.47 -35.35 3.12
CA ALA A 551 -4.01 -35.50 3.11
C ALA A 551 -3.45 -35.92 4.49
N GLY A 552 -3.92 -35.30 5.57
CA GLY A 552 -3.57 -35.70 6.95
C GLY A 552 -3.99 -37.15 7.25
N LEU A 553 -5.17 -37.57 6.79
CA LEU A 553 -5.62 -38.97 6.91
C LEU A 553 -4.79 -39.93 6.05
N ALA A 554 -4.35 -39.54 4.85
CA ALA A 554 -3.44 -40.35 4.04
C ALA A 554 -2.08 -40.55 4.73
N LEU A 555 -1.53 -39.49 5.34
CA LEU A 555 -0.30 -39.58 6.15
C LEU A 555 -0.49 -40.45 7.40
N PHE A 556 -1.60 -40.28 8.14
CA PHE A 556 -1.90 -41.15 9.28
C PHE A 556 -2.00 -42.62 8.86
N ASN A 557 -2.70 -42.91 7.76
CA ASN A 557 -2.86 -44.24 7.18
C ASN A 557 -1.53 -44.87 6.69
N GLY A 558 -0.51 -44.06 6.40
CA GLY A 558 0.85 -44.51 6.09
C GLY A 558 1.76 -44.67 7.32
N SER A 559 1.43 -44.02 8.44
CA SER A 559 2.25 -44.03 9.66
C SER A 559 2.08 -45.30 10.52
N ASP A 560 3.11 -45.67 11.28
CA ASP A 560 3.07 -46.78 12.24
C ASP A 560 1.95 -46.64 13.30
N HIS A 561 1.48 -45.43 13.57
CA HIS A 561 0.34 -45.21 14.47
C HIS A 561 -0.94 -45.90 13.99
N THR A 562 -1.13 -46.11 12.68
CA THR A 562 -2.22 -46.94 12.14
C THR A 562 -2.14 -48.39 12.65
N ARG A 563 -0.92 -48.96 12.74
CA ARG A 563 -0.72 -50.32 13.26
C ARG A 563 -1.01 -50.38 14.77
N THR A 564 -0.59 -49.37 15.53
CA THR A 564 -0.88 -49.25 16.97
C THR A 564 -2.37 -49.13 17.24
N VAL A 565 -3.07 -48.22 16.54
CA VAL A 565 -4.54 -48.04 16.65
C VAL A 565 -5.29 -49.31 16.22
N SER A 566 -4.86 -49.97 15.14
CA SER A 566 -5.42 -51.27 14.73
C SER A 566 -5.26 -52.34 15.82
N SER A 567 -4.13 -52.36 16.51
CA SER A 567 -3.87 -53.31 17.61
C SER A 567 -4.77 -53.03 18.83
N ILE A 568 -4.93 -51.77 19.23
CA ILE A 568 -5.83 -51.37 20.33
C ILE A 568 -7.28 -51.72 19.99
N SER A 569 -7.70 -51.46 18.74
CA SER A 569 -9.07 -51.71 18.28
C SER A 569 -9.44 -53.18 18.15
N LYS A 570 -8.45 -54.10 18.14
CA LYS A 570 -8.68 -55.55 18.26
C LYS A 570 -8.98 -55.99 19.69
N ALA A 571 -8.57 -55.20 20.69
CA ALA A 571 -8.83 -55.46 22.10
C ALA A 571 -10.06 -54.70 22.63
N LEU A 572 -10.25 -53.44 22.22
CA LEU A 572 -11.31 -52.54 22.70
C LEU A 572 -12.45 -52.30 21.71
N GLY A 573 -12.47 -53.01 20.57
CA GLY A 573 -13.46 -52.81 19.50
C GLY A 573 -13.16 -51.61 18.59
N LEU A 574 -14.07 -51.33 17.64
CA LEU A 574 -13.89 -50.23 16.69
C LEU A 574 -14.10 -48.86 17.39
N PRO A 575 -13.12 -47.93 17.31
CA PRO A 575 -13.26 -46.62 17.91
C PRO A 575 -14.22 -45.73 17.12
N LYS A 576 -14.93 -44.85 17.82
CA LYS A 576 -15.52 -43.65 17.21
C LYS A 576 -14.36 -42.75 16.78
N VAL A 577 -14.31 -42.36 15.51
CA VAL A 577 -13.23 -41.51 14.97
C VAL A 577 -13.77 -40.15 14.57
N HIS A 578 -13.15 -39.11 15.11
CA HIS A 578 -13.43 -37.71 14.78
C HIS A 578 -12.17 -37.03 14.27
N VAL A 579 -12.27 -36.43 13.09
CA VAL A 579 -11.18 -35.79 12.35
C VAL A 579 -11.54 -34.33 12.11
N SER A 580 -10.76 -33.40 12.65
CA SER A 580 -11.07 -31.96 12.59
C SER A 580 -9.82 -31.13 12.33
N PRO A 581 -9.92 -29.99 11.62
CA PRO A 581 -8.80 -29.09 11.39
C PRO A 581 -8.59 -28.25 12.67
N ASP A 582 -7.85 -28.81 13.63
CA ASP A 582 -7.54 -28.14 14.88
C ASP A 582 -6.42 -27.12 14.64
N GLY A 583 -6.80 -25.85 14.63
CA GLY A 583 -5.87 -24.75 14.88
C GLY A 583 -6.30 -24.10 16.18
N GLY A 584 -5.47 -24.20 17.21
CA GLY A 584 -5.53 -23.23 18.31
C GLY A 584 -5.38 -21.82 17.74
N PRO A 585 -5.96 -20.78 18.38
CA PRO A 585 -6.14 -19.45 17.77
C PRO A 585 -4.85 -18.73 17.35
N VAL A 586 -3.68 -19.26 17.74
CA VAL A 586 -2.34 -18.75 17.42
C VAL A 586 -1.83 -19.24 16.05
N SER A 587 -2.36 -20.34 15.49
CA SER A 587 -1.87 -20.90 14.22
C SER A 587 -2.80 -20.62 13.03
N PRO A 588 -2.35 -19.92 11.97
CA PRO A 588 -3.15 -19.73 10.77
C PRO A 588 -3.32 -21.02 9.95
N ILE A 589 -2.45 -22.01 10.17
CA ILE A 589 -2.44 -23.29 9.46
C ILE A 589 -3.07 -24.36 10.37
N LYS A 590 -4.37 -24.58 10.21
CA LYS A 590 -5.11 -25.59 10.98
C LYS A 590 -4.58 -26.99 10.65
N LYS A 591 -4.14 -27.76 11.65
CA LYS A 591 -3.59 -29.10 11.44
C LYS A 591 -4.69 -30.16 11.58
N PRO A 592 -4.79 -31.14 10.67
CA PRO A 592 -5.67 -32.29 10.87
C PRO A 592 -5.36 -33.01 12.19
N VAL A 593 -6.33 -33.02 13.09
CA VAL A 593 -6.31 -33.75 14.36
C VAL A 593 -7.30 -34.90 14.30
N ILE A 594 -6.78 -36.09 14.59
CA ILE A 594 -7.50 -37.37 14.55
C ILE A 594 -7.67 -37.83 15.99
N THR A 595 -8.91 -37.85 16.47
CA THR A 595 -9.27 -38.32 17.82
C THR A 595 -9.99 -39.66 17.71
N PHE A 596 -9.50 -40.64 18.46
CA PHE A 596 -10.06 -41.99 18.60
C PHE A 596 -10.66 -42.15 19.99
N ILE A 597 -11.87 -42.70 20.08
CA ILE A 597 -12.59 -42.93 21.34
C ILE A 597 -13.11 -44.37 21.35
N TRP A 598 -12.58 -45.21 22.25
CA TRP A 598 -12.94 -46.62 22.43
C TRP A 598 -13.99 -46.75 23.54
N GLY A 599 -15.24 -46.42 23.21
CA GLY A 599 -16.33 -46.39 24.19
C GLY A 599 -15.99 -45.48 25.36
N ASP A 600 -16.20 -45.98 26.58
CA ASP A 600 -15.96 -45.27 27.84
C ASP A 600 -14.68 -45.77 28.54
N MET A 601 -13.71 -46.30 27.77
CA MET A 601 -12.52 -47.00 28.31
C MET A 601 -11.18 -46.35 27.99
N ALA A 602 -11.06 -45.66 26.84
CA ALA A 602 -9.80 -45.04 26.40
C ALA A 602 -10.02 -44.06 25.25
N TRP A 603 -9.16 -43.05 25.16
CA TRP A 603 -9.05 -42.18 24.00
C TRP A 603 -7.59 -41.88 23.63
N ARG A 604 -7.36 -41.57 22.35
CA ARG A 604 -6.07 -41.11 21.82
C ARG A 604 -6.25 -40.03 20.77
N ARG A 605 -5.39 -39.02 20.79
CA ARG A 605 -5.42 -37.90 19.85
C ARG A 605 -4.07 -37.73 19.16
N TYR A 606 -4.09 -37.71 17.83
CA TYR A 606 -2.92 -37.54 16.97
C TYR A 606 -3.07 -36.26 16.15
N VAL A 607 -1.96 -35.57 15.89
CA VAL A 607 -1.83 -34.59 14.80
C VAL A 607 -1.21 -35.30 13.61
N SER A 608 -1.71 -35.01 12.41
CA SER A 608 -1.01 -35.30 11.15
C SER A 608 -0.86 -33.99 10.38
N ASP A 609 0.37 -33.57 10.10
CA ASP A 609 0.65 -32.32 9.38
C ASP A 609 0.99 -32.60 7.90
N PRO A 610 0.10 -32.26 6.95
CA PRO A 610 0.35 -32.44 5.52
C PRO A 610 1.16 -31.30 4.89
N THR A 611 1.77 -30.41 5.68
CA THR A 611 2.64 -29.34 5.15
C THR A 611 3.98 -29.92 4.72
N ASP A 612 4.38 -29.69 3.47
CA ASP A 612 5.72 -30.05 3.00
C ASP A 612 6.79 -29.12 3.62
N GLY A 613 7.99 -29.68 3.82
CA GLY A 613 9.07 -29.02 4.58
C GLY A 613 9.01 -29.25 6.10
N VAL A 614 7.98 -29.90 6.63
CA VAL A 614 7.96 -30.35 8.04
C VAL A 614 8.81 -31.61 8.21
N GLU A 615 9.74 -31.56 9.18
CA GLU A 615 10.60 -32.69 9.54
C GLU A 615 9.79 -33.91 10.02
N GLU A 616 10.33 -35.11 9.83
CA GLU A 616 9.68 -36.34 10.27
C GLU A 616 9.87 -36.56 11.79
N PRO A 617 8.85 -37.04 12.52
CA PRO A 617 7.60 -37.62 12.02
C PRO A 617 6.47 -36.60 11.78
N ARG A 618 5.92 -36.58 10.55
CA ARG A 618 4.76 -35.74 10.18
C ARG A 618 3.43 -36.14 10.88
N VAL A 619 3.42 -37.23 11.64
CA VAL A 619 2.29 -37.69 12.44
C VAL A 619 2.77 -37.98 13.85
N TYR A 620 2.14 -37.36 14.85
CA TYR A 620 2.57 -37.45 16.25
C TYR A 620 1.39 -37.49 17.23
N LEU A 621 1.58 -38.17 18.35
CA LEU A 621 0.61 -38.29 19.44
C LEU A 621 0.64 -37.02 20.30
N ILE A 622 -0.52 -36.40 20.56
CA ILE A 622 -0.65 -35.18 21.38
C ILE A 622 -1.50 -35.34 22.64
N GLY A 623 -2.12 -36.50 22.84
CA GLY A 623 -2.87 -36.78 24.06
C GLY A 623 -3.43 -38.18 24.12
N THR A 624 -3.52 -38.72 25.34
CA THR A 624 -4.15 -39.99 25.68
C THR A 624 -4.75 -39.89 27.07
N GLY A 625 -5.88 -40.55 27.29
CA GLY A 625 -6.48 -40.68 28.61
C GLY A 625 -7.49 -41.82 28.61
N ASP A 626 -7.99 -42.16 29.80
CA ASP A 626 -8.88 -43.32 29.98
C ASP A 626 -10.36 -42.89 30.06
N ASP A 627 -10.65 -41.67 30.51
CA ASP A 627 -12.01 -41.10 30.52
C ASP A 627 -12.26 -40.26 29.25
N PRO A 628 -13.26 -40.59 28.40
CA PRO A 628 -13.61 -39.75 27.24
C PRO A 628 -14.08 -38.34 27.62
N SER A 629 -14.40 -38.09 28.89
CA SER A 629 -14.73 -36.76 29.43
C SER A 629 -13.56 -35.78 29.32
N ASP A 630 -12.30 -36.23 29.41
CA ASP A 630 -11.12 -35.34 29.31
C ASP A 630 -11.06 -34.55 27.99
N ILE A 631 -11.77 -35.04 26.96
CA ILE A 631 -11.76 -34.49 25.60
C ILE A 631 -12.77 -33.32 25.44
N HIS A 632 -13.60 -33.05 26.45
CA HIS A 632 -14.78 -32.14 26.48
C HIS A 632 -14.87 -31.10 25.33
N ARG A 633 -15.41 -31.54 24.20
CA ARG A 633 -15.99 -30.71 23.14
C ARG A 633 -17.32 -31.37 22.74
N PRO A 634 -18.48 -30.69 22.84
CA PRO A 634 -19.78 -31.31 22.55
C PRO A 634 -19.95 -31.69 21.06
N ASP A 635 -19.14 -31.11 20.17
CA ASP A 635 -19.24 -31.26 18.71
C ASP A 635 -18.50 -32.47 18.14
N LEU A 636 -18.05 -33.42 18.98
CA LEU A 636 -17.27 -34.62 18.58
C LEU A 636 -18.12 -35.70 17.87
N VAL A 637 -18.87 -35.31 16.86
CA VAL A 637 -19.67 -36.21 16.01
C VAL A 637 -18.72 -37.07 15.16
N PRO A 638 -18.82 -38.42 15.18
CA PRO A 638 -17.94 -39.29 14.39
C PRO A 638 -18.11 -39.06 12.89
N ASN A 639 -17.09 -38.48 12.26
CA ASN A 639 -17.09 -38.07 10.85
C ASN A 639 -16.11 -38.87 9.98
N ALA A 640 -15.39 -39.83 10.58
CA ALA A 640 -14.60 -40.83 9.89
C ALA A 640 -14.87 -42.22 10.48
N ARG A 641 -14.54 -43.25 9.70
CA ARG A 641 -14.62 -44.66 10.10
C ARG A 641 -13.30 -45.36 9.85
N MET A 642 -13.01 -46.37 10.67
CA MET A 642 -11.82 -47.22 10.54
C MET A 642 -12.19 -48.56 9.88
N ASP A 643 -11.42 -49.01 8.90
CA ASP A 643 -11.59 -50.32 8.28
C ASP A 643 -10.94 -51.45 9.12
N ALA A 644 -11.19 -52.71 8.73
CA ALA A 644 -10.63 -53.89 9.41
C ALA A 644 -9.09 -54.02 9.32
N ARG A 645 -8.42 -53.16 8.53
CA ARG A 645 -6.96 -53.05 8.41
C ARG A 645 -6.39 -51.88 9.22
N GLY A 646 -7.24 -51.10 9.90
CA GLY A 646 -6.86 -49.92 10.67
C GLY A 646 -6.91 -48.60 9.89
N ARG A 647 -7.26 -48.62 8.60
CA ARG A 647 -7.23 -47.42 7.74
C ARG A 647 -8.46 -46.56 7.95
N LEU A 648 -8.26 -45.26 8.04
CA LEU A 648 -9.31 -44.26 8.15
C LEU A 648 -9.85 -43.82 6.79
N ILE A 649 -11.16 -43.65 6.72
CA ILE A 649 -11.89 -43.12 5.57
C ILE A 649 -12.89 -42.08 6.11
N LEU A 650 -12.94 -40.90 5.49
CA LEU A 650 -13.97 -39.88 5.80
C LEU A 650 -15.37 -40.42 5.47
N GLY A 651 -16.34 -40.06 6.30
CA GLY A 651 -17.73 -40.50 6.20
C GLY A 651 -18.22 -41.07 7.52
N VAL A 652 -19.46 -40.74 7.87
CA VAL A 652 -20.13 -41.25 9.08
C VAL A 652 -20.29 -42.76 8.98
N GLN A 653 -20.02 -43.47 10.08
CA GLN A 653 -20.32 -44.90 10.17
C GLN A 653 -21.84 -45.09 10.31
N ALA A 654 -22.44 -45.83 9.38
CA ALA A 654 -23.75 -46.41 9.62
C ALA A 654 -23.60 -47.45 10.75
N PHE A 655 -24.38 -47.27 11.82
CA PHE A 655 -24.45 -48.14 12.99
C PHE A 655 -25.42 -49.30 12.76
#